data_AF-A0AAQ3Y7S7-F1
#
_entry.id   AF-A0AAQ3Y7S7-F1
#
_cell.length_a   1.000
_cell.length_b   1.000
_cell.length_c   1.000
_cell.angle_alpha   90.00
_cell.angle_beta   90.00
_cell.angle_gamma   90.00
#
_symmetry.space_group_name_H-M   'P 1'
#
loop_
_entity.id
_entity.type
_entity.pdbx_description
1 polymer ?
#
loop_
_entity_poly.entity_id
_entity_poly.type
_entity_poly.pdbx_seq_one_letter_code
_entity_poly.pdbx_strand_id
1 'polypeptide(L)'
;MKHRTNVPSVHKKKSLHIIMLFALLAPTFLSPSFVFAEDTATETEQTNSSHSQESTETTEATVESSTTLDSSISEEVSSTATDHETTVSTTDTAVAQEEATTMIAPKVDTLTIADPILKQAILSTLGLPANSDLTAADMERLTNLSINSAQLSSLSGLEYATNLSSIYINTNNNITDFSPLEQLSSLTFVTLQTKSLNSDNFPDLSKSTGITNLGLGATSIDNTILPKIAQLTSLTRIYMDSNINVTTIEPLKVLPNLKSLSVQFCGITDFTVINEFPTLSDLSAFGQNTGRNDLPTTIGRSSLNYDFDQETLFIPFSMMPNRLTNFDGYVPPFTTSNSASNTYFDFNGEQLPANRLQITEQGITVLGVTKDEFANLSSFKYNARLNNPAGTYAQPDGFTFYAISSGTYLHQFNVVNDGKPVTIHYQDTDGNKLLDSETYSGLVGQSFDIPVQAIPDYELVETQGEPSGTFSDQEQTVVFIYKKISAPIIEPTGKVIVHYVDTHNKTIQDDFVLTGTVGDTFNTEKPVIKGFTFKEVQGTTSGLFSEQDQEVTYIFTKDDDKTDPSTSTDSTETTGTTTSTTEKETSDKTATDSTEQVPSDSNNNSQSPTATRANLATKKKLPATGEQTNFIWLFFGLALIGFVNYQYSLKKKK
;
A
#
# COMPACT_ATOMS: atom_id res chain seq x y z
N MET A 1 -85.29 -40.09 -1.26
CA MET A 1 -84.60 -40.71 -2.42
C MET A 1 -83.58 -39.71 -2.97
N LYS A 2 -82.31 -40.05 -3.13
CA LYS A 2 -81.70 -40.56 -4.39
C LYS A 2 -82.09 -39.74 -5.64
N HIS A 3 -81.16 -38.92 -6.13
CA HIS A 3 -80.53 -39.17 -7.44
C HIS A 3 -79.08 -38.66 -7.47
N ARG A 4 -78.23 -39.34 -8.26
CA ARG A 4 -76.88 -38.90 -8.64
C ARG A 4 -76.91 -38.46 -10.11
N THR A 5 -76.05 -37.51 -10.45
CA THR A 5 -75.42 -37.36 -11.78
C THR A 5 -73.95 -36.95 -11.58
N ASN A 6 -73.11 -37.14 -12.59
CA ASN A 6 -71.65 -37.24 -12.47
C ASN A 6 -70.92 -36.17 -13.31
N VAL A 7 -69.76 -35.70 -12.81
CA VAL A 7 -68.43 -35.61 -13.52
C VAL A 7 -68.42 -34.84 -14.86
N PRO A 8 -67.56 -33.79 -15.04
CA PRO A 8 -66.11 -34.04 -15.07
C PRO A 8 -65.17 -33.04 -14.38
N SER A 9 -63.94 -33.54 -14.19
CA SER A 9 -62.79 -32.82 -13.64
C SER A 9 -62.10 -31.95 -14.69
N VAL A 10 -61.66 -30.75 -14.29
CA VAL A 10 -60.53 -30.05 -14.89
C VAL A 10 -59.63 -29.52 -13.76
N HIS A 11 -58.52 -30.20 -13.49
CA HIS A 11 -57.48 -29.69 -12.60
C HIS A 11 -56.29 -29.16 -13.41
N LYS A 12 -56.21 -27.84 -13.59
CA LYS A 12 -54.98 -27.19 -14.06
C LYS A 12 -53.94 -27.24 -12.94
N LYS A 13 -52.84 -27.97 -13.17
CA LYS A 13 -51.64 -27.88 -12.32
C LYS A 13 -51.15 -26.43 -12.28
N LYS A 14 -51.02 -25.84 -11.10
CA LYS A 14 -50.02 -24.81 -10.83
C LYS A 14 -48.89 -25.48 -10.04
N SER A 15 -47.74 -25.66 -10.66
CA SER A 15 -46.52 -26.00 -9.92
C SER A 15 -46.02 -24.73 -9.26
N LEU A 16 -45.85 -24.76 -7.94
CA LEU A 16 -45.27 -23.66 -7.17
C LEU A 16 -43.85 -24.07 -6.75
N HIS A 17 -42.86 -23.68 -7.55
CA HIS A 17 -41.45 -23.82 -7.16
C HIS A 17 -41.04 -22.58 -6.35
N ILE A 18 -41.28 -22.65 -5.04
CA ILE A 18 -40.74 -21.77 -4.00
C ILE A 18 -40.35 -22.72 -2.85
N ILE A 19 -39.28 -22.37 -2.10
CA ILE A 19 -38.38 -23.23 -1.28
C ILE A 19 -37.10 -23.53 -2.08
N MET A 20 -35.88 -23.29 -1.58
CA MET A 20 -35.47 -23.13 -0.18
C MET A 20 -34.55 -21.91 0.05
N LEU A 21 -34.98 -20.98 0.91
CA LEU A 21 -34.12 -19.96 1.54
C LEU A 21 -34.54 -19.81 3.01
N PHE A 22 -34.13 -20.75 3.85
CA PHE A 22 -34.21 -20.64 5.32
C PHE A 22 -33.27 -21.68 5.96
N ALA A 23 -32.14 -21.22 6.49
CA ALA A 23 -31.27 -21.98 7.38
C ALA A 23 -30.51 -21.01 8.30
N LEU A 24 -31.04 -20.76 9.49
CA LEU A 24 -30.44 -19.91 10.52
C LEU A 24 -30.91 -20.41 11.90
N LEU A 25 -30.10 -20.20 12.94
CA LEU A 25 -30.30 -20.63 14.34
C LEU A 25 -30.07 -22.14 14.62
N ALA A 26 -28.79 -22.52 14.65
CA ALA A 26 -28.30 -23.57 15.54
C ALA A 26 -26.91 -23.15 16.08
N PRO A 27 -26.69 -23.02 17.41
CA PRO A 27 -25.38 -22.71 17.96
C PRO A 27 -24.56 -24.00 18.14
N THR A 28 -23.69 -24.31 17.16
CA THR A 28 -22.71 -25.38 17.31
C THR A 28 -21.51 -24.90 18.13
N PHE A 29 -21.29 -25.51 19.30
CA PHE A 29 -20.02 -25.37 20.01
C PHE A 29 -18.90 -26.02 19.18
N LEU A 30 -18.03 -25.21 18.60
CA LEU A 30 -16.68 -25.64 18.22
C LEU A 30 -15.69 -25.09 19.25
N SER A 31 -14.87 -25.96 19.81
CA SER A 31 -13.71 -25.57 20.60
C SER A 31 -12.64 -24.94 19.70
N PRO A 32 -12.02 -23.81 20.09
CA PRO A 32 -10.90 -23.26 19.35
C PRO A 32 -9.68 -24.19 19.51
N SER A 33 -9.25 -24.81 18.41
CA SER A 33 -7.90 -25.36 18.32
C SER A 33 -6.91 -24.19 18.30
N PHE A 34 -6.08 -24.07 19.32
CA PHE A 34 -4.98 -23.10 19.32
C PHE A 34 -3.99 -23.48 18.22
N VAL A 35 -3.76 -22.55 17.29
CA VAL A 35 -2.57 -22.56 16.44
C VAL A 35 -1.55 -21.68 17.15
N PHE A 36 -0.51 -22.30 17.70
CA PHE A 36 0.69 -21.56 18.09
C PHE A 36 1.46 -21.17 16.82
N ALA A 37 2.07 -19.99 16.82
CA ALA A 37 3.10 -19.68 15.84
C ALA A 37 4.35 -20.52 16.16
N GLU A 38 4.94 -21.11 15.12
CA GLU A 38 6.19 -21.87 15.22
C GLU A 38 7.33 -20.93 14.86
N ASP A 39 8.10 -20.52 15.86
CA ASP A 39 9.03 -19.38 15.76
C ASP A 39 10.42 -19.85 15.31
N THR A 40 10.91 -19.29 14.20
CA THR A 40 12.18 -19.72 13.58
C THR A 40 13.37 -18.96 14.16
N ALA A 41 14.04 -19.54 15.16
CA ALA A 41 15.29 -19.04 15.72
C ALA A 41 16.46 -20.01 15.47
N THR A 42 17.57 -19.49 14.94
CA THR A 42 18.81 -20.23 14.67
C THR A 42 19.69 -20.38 15.92
N GLU A 43 20.61 -21.36 15.88
CA GLU A 43 21.49 -21.75 16.99
C GLU A 43 22.38 -20.63 17.54
N THR A 44 22.66 -20.67 18.85
CA THR A 44 24.02 -20.44 19.38
C THR A 44 24.20 -21.19 20.71
N GLU A 45 25.45 -21.46 21.09
CA GLU A 45 25.79 -22.48 22.11
C GLU A 45 25.84 -22.01 23.58
N GLN A 46 25.92 -23.00 24.48
CA GLN A 46 26.52 -22.94 25.84
C GLN A 46 25.72 -22.15 26.93
N THR A 47 25.74 -22.50 28.23
CA THR A 47 26.53 -23.52 28.95
C THR A 47 25.73 -24.20 30.09
N ASN A 48 26.28 -25.27 30.67
CA ASN A 48 25.69 -26.15 31.68
C ASN A 48 25.98 -25.72 33.14
N SER A 49 24.96 -25.69 34.02
CA SER A 49 25.05 -25.81 35.50
C SER A 49 23.65 -25.59 36.14
N SER A 50 23.14 -26.24 37.19
CA SER A 50 23.34 -27.51 37.92
C SER A 50 22.83 -27.30 39.36
N HIS A 51 21.99 -28.21 39.88
CA HIS A 51 21.73 -28.47 41.32
C HIS A 51 20.96 -27.41 42.17
N SER A 52 20.21 -27.77 43.24
CA SER A 52 19.62 -29.08 43.64
C SER A 52 18.66 -28.95 44.86
N GLN A 53 17.87 -30.03 45.10
CA GLN A 53 17.22 -30.42 46.39
C GLN A 53 16.08 -29.50 46.90
N GLU A 54 15.13 -29.94 47.75
CA GLU A 54 14.78 -31.21 48.44
C GLU A 54 13.21 -31.21 48.56
N SER A 55 12.39 -32.27 48.72
CA SER A 55 12.38 -33.58 49.42
C SER A 55 11.27 -34.47 48.75
N THR A 56 11.18 -35.82 48.73
CA THR A 56 11.01 -36.86 49.80
C THR A 56 9.89 -36.53 50.82
N GLU A 57 8.90 -37.38 51.16
CA GLU A 57 8.66 -38.84 51.07
C GLU A 57 7.17 -39.19 50.73
N THR A 58 6.85 -40.24 49.95
CA THR A 58 6.55 -41.65 50.31
C THR A 58 5.19 -41.89 51.03
N THR A 59 4.20 -42.54 50.39
CA THR A 59 3.75 -43.95 50.63
C THR A 59 2.70 -44.32 49.54
N GLU A 60 2.80 -45.42 48.79
CA GLU A 60 2.49 -46.85 49.09
C GLU A 60 0.98 -47.19 49.23
N ALA A 61 0.43 -48.29 48.67
CA ALA A 61 0.93 -49.26 47.66
C ALA A 61 -0.18 -50.23 47.17
N THR A 62 0.06 -50.96 46.05
CA THR A 62 -0.42 -52.35 45.70
C THR A 62 -1.93 -52.66 45.55
N VAL A 63 -2.43 -53.65 44.77
CA VAL A 63 -1.98 -54.47 43.59
C VAL A 63 -3.23 -54.59 42.63
N GLU A 64 -3.32 -55.19 41.44
CA GLU A 64 -2.85 -56.47 40.82
C GLU A 64 -2.58 -56.24 39.29
N SER A 65 -1.55 -56.85 38.67
CA SER A 65 -1.51 -58.18 37.99
C SER A 65 -2.35 -58.27 36.69
N SER A 66 -1.95 -58.94 35.60
CA SER A 66 -0.87 -59.94 35.39
C SER A 66 -0.33 -59.97 33.93
N THR A 67 0.61 -60.89 33.66
CA THR A 67 1.34 -61.10 32.38
C THR A 67 1.69 -62.61 32.25
N THR A 68 2.19 -63.22 31.15
CA THR A 68 2.68 -62.75 29.83
C THR A 68 2.59 -63.89 28.78
N LEU A 69 2.87 -63.59 27.50
CA LEU A 69 3.55 -64.44 26.47
C LEU A 69 2.85 -65.66 25.81
N ASP A 70 2.94 -65.65 24.47
CA ASP A 70 3.46 -66.73 23.58
C ASP A 70 2.61 -67.97 23.17
N SER A 71 3.08 -68.56 22.07
CA SER A 71 2.87 -69.92 21.52
C SER A 71 1.97 -70.09 20.28
N SER A 72 2.67 -70.49 19.22
CA SER A 72 2.24 -70.99 17.91
C SER A 72 1.43 -72.30 17.90
N ILE A 73 0.76 -72.60 16.78
CA ILE A 73 0.61 -73.96 16.23
C ILE A 73 0.51 -73.92 14.69
N SER A 74 0.82 -75.03 14.00
CA SER A 74 1.04 -75.09 12.54
C SER A 74 0.68 -76.44 11.93
N GLU A 75 0.10 -76.43 10.71
CA GLU A 75 0.04 -77.50 9.68
C GLU A 75 -0.05 -76.73 8.32
N GLU A 76 0.73 -76.97 7.25
CA GLU A 76 0.95 -78.18 6.42
C GLU A 76 -0.32 -78.65 5.66
N VAL A 77 -0.32 -79.08 4.38
CA VAL A 77 0.76 -79.58 3.47
C VAL A 77 0.69 -78.92 2.06
N SER A 78 1.74 -79.10 1.25
CA SER A 78 1.96 -78.65 -0.14
C SER A 78 1.33 -79.55 -1.25
N SER A 79 1.75 -79.34 -2.52
CA SER A 79 1.60 -80.19 -3.73
C SER A 79 0.31 -80.01 -4.58
N THR A 80 0.30 -80.16 -5.92
CA THR A 80 1.36 -80.19 -6.97
C THR A 80 0.72 -79.88 -8.35
N ALA A 81 1.51 -79.53 -9.36
CA ALA A 81 1.05 -79.51 -10.76
C ALA A 81 1.18 -80.88 -11.43
N THR A 82 0.22 -81.26 -12.29
CA THR A 82 0.38 -82.30 -13.32
C THR A 82 -0.64 -82.07 -14.44
N ASP A 83 -0.24 -82.27 -15.69
CA ASP A 83 -1.13 -82.24 -16.85
C ASP A 83 -2.18 -83.37 -16.82
N HIS A 84 -3.27 -83.18 -17.56
CA HIS A 84 -3.77 -84.28 -18.36
C HIS A 84 -4.35 -83.81 -19.70
N GLU A 85 -3.66 -84.18 -20.78
CA GLU A 85 -4.17 -84.13 -22.14
C GLU A 85 -5.37 -85.08 -22.30
N THR A 86 -6.37 -84.70 -23.10
CA THR A 86 -7.36 -85.62 -23.66
C THR A 86 -7.81 -85.12 -25.03
N THR A 87 -7.77 -86.01 -26.01
CA THR A 87 -7.81 -85.67 -27.44
C THR A 87 -9.20 -85.73 -28.06
N VAL A 88 -9.47 -84.81 -28.99
CA VAL A 88 -10.15 -85.03 -30.29
C VAL A 88 -11.47 -85.81 -30.30
N SER A 89 -12.55 -85.12 -30.68
CA SER A 89 -13.36 -85.58 -31.81
C SER A 89 -14.02 -84.42 -32.56
N THR A 90 -14.35 -84.66 -33.82
CA THR A 90 -14.70 -83.64 -34.83
C THR A 90 -16.21 -83.53 -35.07
N THR A 91 -16.67 -82.34 -35.43
CA THR A 91 -17.57 -82.16 -36.57
C THR A 91 -17.25 -80.86 -37.31
N ASP A 92 -17.10 -80.96 -38.63
CA ASP A 92 -16.84 -79.84 -39.54
C ASP A 92 -18.16 -79.33 -40.14
N THR A 93 -18.31 -78.01 -40.27
CA THR A 93 -19.33 -77.35 -41.12
C THR A 93 -18.85 -75.95 -41.51
N ALA A 94 -17.85 -75.87 -42.39
CA ALA A 94 -17.46 -74.60 -43.02
C ALA A 94 -18.48 -74.14 -44.09
N VAL A 95 -19.11 -72.98 -43.90
CA VAL A 95 -19.89 -72.26 -44.93
C VAL A 95 -19.70 -70.74 -44.76
N ALA A 96 -19.62 -70.02 -45.89
CA ALA A 96 -19.67 -68.56 -46.02
C ALA A 96 -18.57 -67.74 -45.29
N GLN A 97 -17.45 -67.56 -46.00
CA GLN A 97 -16.60 -66.37 -45.82
C GLN A 97 -17.34 -65.16 -46.41
N GLU A 98 -17.85 -64.27 -45.57
CA GLU A 98 -18.41 -62.97 -45.97
C GLU A 98 -17.39 -61.87 -45.65
N GLU A 99 -17.01 -61.07 -46.66
CA GLU A 99 -16.09 -59.93 -46.48
C GLU A 99 -16.80 -58.73 -45.84
N ALA A 100 -17.18 -58.90 -44.57
CA ALA A 100 -17.65 -57.81 -43.72
C ALA A 100 -16.48 -56.84 -43.46
N THR A 101 -16.41 -55.78 -44.27
CA THR A 101 -15.40 -54.72 -44.20
C THR A 101 -15.13 -54.31 -42.76
N THR A 102 -13.86 -54.38 -42.34
CA THR A 102 -13.44 -53.83 -41.04
C THR A 102 -13.78 -52.35 -41.01
N MET A 103 -14.84 -51.99 -40.28
CA MET A 103 -15.06 -50.60 -39.93
C MET A 103 -13.90 -50.19 -39.02
N ILE A 104 -12.92 -49.50 -39.60
CA ILE A 104 -11.96 -48.72 -38.84
C ILE A 104 -12.81 -47.69 -38.11
N ALA A 105 -13.16 -47.97 -36.86
CA ALA A 105 -13.79 -47.00 -35.99
C ALA A 105 -12.92 -45.75 -36.04
N PRO A 106 -13.50 -44.55 -36.29
CA PRO A 106 -12.70 -43.34 -36.37
C PRO A 106 -11.86 -43.25 -35.10
N LYS A 107 -10.55 -43.00 -35.24
CA LYS A 107 -9.67 -42.77 -34.09
C LYS A 107 -10.18 -41.53 -33.38
N VAL A 108 -11.02 -41.74 -32.37
CA VAL A 108 -11.55 -40.67 -31.54
C VAL A 108 -10.36 -40.10 -30.78
N ASP A 109 -10.03 -38.83 -31.04
CA ASP A 109 -8.93 -38.19 -30.35
C ASP A 109 -9.33 -37.91 -28.89
N THR A 110 -8.91 -38.83 -28.03
CA THR A 110 -9.18 -38.83 -26.60
C THR A 110 -8.38 -37.74 -25.89
N LEU A 111 -9.07 -36.89 -25.14
CA LEU A 111 -8.47 -35.87 -24.30
C LEU A 111 -8.00 -36.47 -22.98
N THR A 112 -6.73 -36.27 -22.64
CA THR A 112 -6.18 -36.69 -21.34
C THR A 112 -6.42 -35.63 -20.28
N ILE A 113 -7.32 -35.91 -19.35
CA ILE A 113 -7.43 -35.19 -18.08
C ILE A 113 -6.55 -35.92 -17.05
N ALA A 114 -5.48 -35.27 -16.60
CA ALA A 114 -4.45 -35.91 -15.77
C ALA A 114 -4.87 -36.11 -14.30
N ASP A 115 -5.64 -35.18 -13.74
CA ASP A 115 -6.19 -35.30 -12.40
C ASP A 115 -7.40 -36.25 -12.40
N PRO A 116 -7.38 -37.37 -11.65
CA PRO A 116 -8.46 -38.36 -11.69
C PRO A 116 -9.74 -37.86 -11.01
N ILE A 117 -9.64 -36.92 -10.06
CA ILE A 117 -10.79 -36.28 -9.41
C ILE A 117 -11.49 -35.36 -10.41
N LEU A 118 -10.72 -34.60 -11.20
CA LEU A 118 -11.25 -33.78 -12.29
C LEU A 118 -11.88 -34.64 -13.39
N LYS A 119 -11.21 -35.70 -13.88
CA LYS A 119 -11.78 -36.63 -14.88
C LYS A 119 -13.10 -37.21 -14.38
N GLN A 120 -13.14 -37.68 -13.13
CA GLN A 120 -14.35 -38.27 -12.55
C GLN A 120 -15.48 -37.24 -12.34
N ALA A 121 -15.18 -36.00 -11.97
CA ALA A 121 -16.16 -34.93 -11.84
C ALA A 121 -16.80 -34.56 -13.19
N ILE A 122 -15.98 -34.45 -14.25
CA ILE A 122 -16.44 -34.18 -15.63
C ILE A 122 -17.32 -35.34 -16.11
N LEU A 123 -16.83 -36.58 -16.05
CA LEU A 123 -17.58 -37.78 -16.46
C LEU A 123 -18.92 -37.90 -15.75
N SER A 124 -18.94 -37.70 -14.42
CA SER A 124 -20.17 -37.74 -13.64
C SER A 124 -21.16 -36.64 -14.03
N THR A 125 -20.67 -35.45 -14.37
CA THR A 125 -21.52 -34.32 -14.75
C THR A 125 -22.11 -34.48 -16.16
N LEU A 126 -21.37 -35.13 -17.06
CA LEU A 126 -21.82 -35.45 -18.42
C LEU A 126 -22.68 -36.73 -18.51
N GLY A 127 -22.89 -37.45 -17.40
CA GLY A 127 -23.61 -38.71 -17.34
C GLY A 127 -22.89 -39.89 -17.99
N LEU A 128 -21.55 -39.81 -18.11
CA LEU A 128 -20.71 -40.80 -18.79
C LEU A 128 -20.20 -41.89 -17.81
N PRO A 129 -19.88 -43.11 -18.31
CA PRO A 129 -19.30 -44.16 -17.48
C PRO A 129 -17.96 -43.75 -16.85
N ALA A 130 -17.75 -44.08 -15.58
CA ALA A 130 -16.55 -43.71 -14.80
C ALA A 130 -15.20 -44.09 -15.46
N ASN A 131 -15.18 -45.17 -16.24
CA ASN A 131 -13.98 -45.67 -16.93
C ASN A 131 -13.92 -45.26 -18.41
N SER A 132 -14.79 -44.37 -18.88
CA SER A 132 -14.75 -43.88 -20.28
C SER A 132 -13.72 -42.77 -20.46
N ASP A 133 -13.24 -42.63 -21.69
CA ASP A 133 -12.36 -41.52 -22.07
C ASP A 133 -13.18 -40.31 -22.54
N LEU A 134 -12.63 -39.13 -22.28
CA LEU A 134 -13.23 -37.87 -22.68
C LEU A 134 -12.76 -37.50 -24.08
N THR A 135 -13.60 -36.79 -24.82
CA THR A 135 -13.29 -36.25 -26.14
C THR A 135 -13.45 -34.73 -26.13
N ALA A 136 -12.92 -34.03 -27.14
CA ALA A 136 -13.19 -32.60 -27.30
C ALA A 136 -14.70 -32.30 -27.35
N ALA A 137 -15.48 -33.13 -28.05
CA ALA A 137 -16.94 -33.02 -28.13
C ALA A 137 -17.67 -33.28 -26.80
N ASP A 138 -17.05 -34.00 -25.86
CA ASP A 138 -17.57 -34.15 -24.50
C ASP A 138 -17.28 -32.92 -23.63
N MET A 139 -16.12 -32.28 -23.81
CA MET A 139 -15.81 -31.01 -23.15
C MET A 139 -16.67 -29.86 -23.67
N GLU A 140 -16.98 -29.83 -24.97
CA GLU A 140 -17.96 -28.91 -25.55
C GLU A 140 -19.37 -29.07 -24.95
N ARG A 141 -19.72 -30.24 -24.40
CA ARG A 141 -21.01 -30.48 -23.72
C ARG A 141 -21.02 -30.02 -22.25
N LEU A 142 -19.87 -29.67 -21.66
CA LEU A 142 -19.75 -29.38 -20.23
C LEU A 142 -20.15 -27.93 -19.91
N THR A 143 -21.44 -27.68 -19.70
CA THR A 143 -21.96 -26.34 -19.37
C THR A 143 -21.78 -25.92 -17.92
N ASN A 144 -21.61 -26.88 -17.01
CA ASN A 144 -21.46 -26.64 -15.58
C ASN A 144 -20.56 -27.70 -14.95
N LEU A 145 -19.83 -27.36 -13.89
CA LEU A 145 -18.99 -28.28 -13.13
C LEU A 145 -18.99 -27.91 -11.64
N SER A 146 -19.10 -28.90 -10.75
CA SER A 146 -18.86 -28.70 -9.32
C SER A 146 -17.92 -29.79 -8.80
N ILE A 147 -16.89 -29.38 -8.05
CA ILE A 147 -15.85 -30.28 -7.55
C ILE A 147 -15.68 -30.01 -6.05
N ASN A 148 -16.04 -31.01 -5.24
CA ASN A 148 -16.05 -30.91 -3.78
C ASN A 148 -15.17 -32.04 -3.22
N SER A 149 -13.86 -31.92 -3.39
CA SER A 149 -12.88 -32.91 -2.96
C SER A 149 -11.56 -32.26 -2.58
N ALA A 150 -11.02 -32.63 -1.41
CA ALA A 150 -9.72 -32.19 -0.94
C ALA A 150 -8.53 -32.90 -1.62
N GLN A 151 -8.80 -33.88 -2.50
CA GLN A 151 -7.78 -34.59 -3.29
C GLN A 151 -7.56 -33.97 -4.68
N LEU A 152 -8.39 -33.00 -5.08
CA LEU A 152 -8.19 -32.25 -6.33
C LEU A 152 -6.87 -31.47 -6.28
N SER A 153 -6.10 -31.54 -7.37
CA SER A 153 -4.71 -31.07 -7.44
C SER A 153 -4.40 -30.25 -8.69
N SER A 154 -5.12 -30.46 -9.80
CA SER A 154 -4.96 -29.69 -11.03
C SER A 154 -6.30 -29.44 -11.73
N LEU A 155 -6.38 -28.32 -12.45
CA LEU A 155 -7.46 -28.00 -13.39
C LEU A 155 -7.09 -28.28 -14.86
N SER A 156 -5.90 -28.82 -15.13
CA SER A 156 -5.40 -29.04 -16.49
C SER A 156 -6.30 -29.99 -17.31
N GLY A 157 -6.57 -29.57 -18.55
CA GLY A 157 -7.55 -30.18 -19.44
C GLY A 157 -8.95 -29.54 -19.35
N LEU A 158 -9.23 -28.69 -18.36
CA LEU A 158 -10.50 -27.97 -18.27
C LEU A 158 -10.60 -26.80 -19.26
N GLU A 159 -9.48 -26.29 -19.77
CA GLU A 159 -9.40 -25.25 -20.80
C GLU A 159 -10.12 -25.61 -22.11
N TYR A 160 -10.37 -26.91 -22.35
CA TYR A 160 -11.14 -27.42 -23.49
C TYR A 160 -12.66 -27.31 -23.30
N ALA A 161 -13.16 -27.03 -22.09
CA ALA A 161 -14.59 -26.88 -21.81
C ALA A 161 -15.11 -25.48 -22.18
N THR A 162 -14.97 -25.09 -23.45
CA THR A 162 -15.24 -23.73 -23.95
C THR A 162 -16.68 -23.23 -23.70
N ASN A 163 -17.65 -24.13 -23.53
CA ASN A 163 -19.04 -23.83 -23.21
C ASN A 163 -19.36 -23.83 -21.70
N LEU A 164 -18.36 -23.98 -20.83
CA LEU A 164 -18.52 -23.95 -19.37
C LEU A 164 -18.98 -22.57 -18.91
N SER A 165 -20.20 -22.51 -18.39
CA SER A 165 -20.80 -21.27 -17.87
C SER A 165 -20.74 -21.16 -16.34
N SER A 166 -20.57 -22.27 -15.64
CA SER A 166 -20.64 -22.31 -14.18
C SER A 166 -19.61 -23.28 -13.58
N ILE A 167 -18.72 -22.78 -12.71
CA ILE A 167 -17.74 -23.59 -11.96
C ILE A 167 -17.86 -23.34 -10.46
N TYR A 168 -17.92 -24.43 -9.68
CA TYR A 168 -18.05 -24.39 -8.22
C TYR A 168 -17.04 -25.31 -7.53
N ILE A 169 -16.00 -24.74 -6.93
CA ILE A 169 -15.00 -25.42 -6.11
C ILE A 169 -15.17 -24.91 -4.67
N ASN A 170 -15.90 -25.66 -3.85
CA ASN A 170 -16.36 -25.21 -2.53
C ASN A 170 -15.72 -26.04 -1.40
N THR A 171 -14.44 -26.41 -1.55
CA THR A 171 -13.71 -27.31 -0.65
C THR A 171 -12.22 -27.03 -0.76
N ASN A 172 -11.53 -26.89 0.38
CA ASN A 172 -10.08 -26.78 0.45
C ASN A 172 -9.41 -27.97 -0.25
N ASN A 173 -8.53 -27.67 -1.19
CA ASN A 173 -7.87 -28.62 -2.08
C ASN A 173 -6.43 -28.16 -2.38
N ASN A 174 -5.75 -28.86 -3.29
CA ASN A 174 -4.32 -28.66 -3.56
C ASN A 174 -4.04 -27.99 -4.92
N ILE A 175 -5.05 -27.40 -5.58
CA ILE A 175 -4.85 -26.63 -6.81
C ILE A 175 -3.98 -25.41 -6.49
N THR A 176 -2.83 -25.33 -7.15
CA THR A 176 -1.95 -24.15 -7.15
C THR A 176 -2.03 -23.36 -8.46
N ASP A 177 -2.42 -24.00 -9.55
CA ASP A 177 -2.58 -23.42 -10.89
C ASP A 177 -4.06 -23.36 -11.31
N PHE A 178 -4.56 -22.14 -11.51
CA PHE A 178 -5.90 -21.85 -11.99
C PHE A 178 -5.93 -21.34 -13.45
N SER A 179 -4.79 -21.26 -14.13
CA SER A 179 -4.67 -20.75 -15.51
C SER A 179 -5.51 -21.50 -16.58
N PRO A 180 -5.91 -22.79 -16.41
CA PRO A 180 -6.90 -23.42 -17.29
C PRO A 180 -8.23 -22.66 -17.42
N LEU A 181 -8.60 -21.84 -16.43
CA LEU A 181 -9.83 -21.04 -16.47
C LEU A 181 -9.70 -19.80 -17.38
N GLU A 182 -8.48 -19.34 -17.68
CA GLU A 182 -8.23 -18.12 -18.47
C GLU A 182 -8.60 -18.26 -19.95
N GLN A 183 -8.72 -19.49 -20.45
CA GLN A 183 -9.13 -19.74 -21.85
C GLN A 183 -10.65 -19.79 -22.02
N LEU A 184 -11.39 -19.81 -20.91
CA LEU A 184 -12.84 -19.89 -20.94
C LEU A 184 -13.44 -18.49 -21.16
N SER A 185 -14.28 -18.37 -22.18
CA SER A 185 -15.00 -17.13 -22.54
C SER A 185 -16.47 -17.10 -22.07
N SER A 186 -16.98 -18.23 -21.59
CA SER A 186 -18.41 -18.47 -21.38
C SER A 186 -18.86 -18.39 -19.92
N LEU A 187 -17.94 -18.14 -18.98
CA LEU A 187 -18.25 -18.17 -17.54
C LEU A 187 -19.22 -17.05 -17.14
N THR A 188 -20.15 -17.41 -16.26
CA THR A 188 -21.20 -16.54 -15.70
C THR A 188 -21.25 -16.66 -14.16
N PHE A 189 -21.04 -17.87 -13.63
CA PHE A 189 -20.90 -18.15 -12.19
C PHE A 189 -19.54 -18.79 -11.91
N VAL A 190 -18.73 -18.14 -11.07
CA VAL A 190 -17.41 -18.64 -10.67
C VAL A 190 -17.32 -18.67 -9.14
N THR A 191 -17.10 -19.85 -8.57
CA THR A 191 -16.81 -20.00 -7.13
C THR A 191 -15.54 -20.82 -6.94
N LEU A 192 -14.53 -20.21 -6.33
CA LEU A 192 -13.20 -20.75 -6.06
C LEU A 192 -12.89 -20.55 -4.56
N GLN A 193 -13.47 -21.39 -3.72
CA GLN A 193 -13.33 -21.34 -2.25
C GLN A 193 -12.38 -22.43 -1.77
N THR A 194 -11.08 -22.13 -1.83
CA THR A 194 -9.99 -22.96 -1.30
C THR A 194 -8.88 -22.08 -0.75
N LYS A 195 -8.28 -22.46 0.39
CA LYS A 195 -7.09 -21.82 0.96
C LYS A 195 -5.87 -21.79 0.03
N SER A 196 -5.85 -22.62 -1.01
CA SER A 196 -4.76 -22.63 -2.00
C SER A 196 -4.86 -21.50 -3.05
N LEU A 197 -5.98 -20.77 -3.09
CA LEU A 197 -6.15 -19.58 -3.91
C LEU A 197 -5.66 -18.34 -3.13
N ASN A 198 -4.82 -17.54 -3.77
CA ASN A 198 -4.30 -16.26 -3.30
C ASN A 198 -4.41 -15.21 -4.42
N SER A 199 -3.96 -13.98 -4.16
CA SER A 199 -4.07 -12.89 -5.14
C SER A 199 -3.20 -13.12 -6.40
N ASP A 200 -2.04 -13.77 -6.25
CA ASP A 200 -1.11 -14.01 -7.35
C ASP A 200 -1.65 -15.07 -8.32
N ASN A 201 -2.02 -16.25 -7.81
CA ASN A 201 -2.50 -17.39 -8.61
C ASN A 201 -3.98 -17.31 -9.01
N PHE A 202 -4.68 -16.23 -8.66
CA PHE A 202 -6.00 -15.94 -9.23
C PHE A 202 -5.89 -15.68 -10.74
N PRO A 203 -6.67 -16.41 -11.57
CA PRO A 203 -6.53 -16.40 -13.03
C PRO A 203 -7.05 -15.12 -13.67
N ASP A 204 -6.52 -14.76 -14.84
CA ASP A 204 -7.12 -13.74 -15.69
C ASP A 204 -8.44 -14.21 -16.31
N LEU A 205 -9.55 -13.84 -15.67
CA LEU A 205 -10.90 -14.13 -16.13
C LEU A 205 -11.45 -13.09 -17.13
N SER A 206 -10.64 -12.13 -17.61
CA SER A 206 -11.09 -11.03 -18.48
C SER A 206 -11.77 -11.49 -19.78
N LYS A 207 -11.40 -12.66 -20.32
CA LYS A 207 -12.05 -13.27 -21.49
C LYS A 207 -13.51 -13.65 -21.25
N SER A 208 -13.88 -14.00 -20.02
CA SER A 208 -15.25 -14.30 -19.62
C SER A 208 -16.01 -13.03 -19.23
N THR A 209 -16.31 -12.21 -20.24
CA THR A 209 -17.05 -10.95 -20.07
C THR A 209 -18.48 -11.13 -19.53
N GLY A 210 -18.97 -12.37 -19.40
CA GLY A 210 -20.30 -12.71 -18.89
C GLY A 210 -20.39 -12.95 -17.37
N ILE A 211 -19.30 -12.87 -16.60
CA ILE A 211 -19.33 -13.20 -15.16
C ILE A 211 -20.23 -12.22 -14.38
N THR A 212 -21.37 -12.72 -13.89
CA THR A 212 -22.29 -11.96 -13.03
C THR A 212 -22.12 -12.25 -11.54
N ASN A 213 -21.45 -13.36 -11.20
CA ASN A 213 -21.35 -13.90 -9.85
C ASN A 213 -19.94 -14.46 -9.59
N LEU A 214 -19.24 -13.91 -8.61
CA LEU A 214 -17.91 -14.34 -8.19
C LEU A 214 -17.88 -14.67 -6.69
N GLY A 215 -17.33 -15.83 -6.32
CA GLY A 215 -17.23 -16.28 -4.93
C GLY A 215 -15.83 -16.80 -4.57
N LEU A 216 -15.14 -16.07 -3.71
CA LEU A 216 -13.76 -16.27 -3.25
C LEU A 216 -13.68 -16.27 -1.72
N GLY A 217 -14.76 -16.62 -1.03
CA GLY A 217 -14.77 -16.67 0.44
C GLY A 217 -13.88 -17.76 1.03
N ALA A 218 -13.24 -17.48 2.16
CA ALA A 218 -12.32 -18.35 2.90
C ALA A 218 -11.10 -18.83 2.09
N THR A 219 -10.47 -17.91 1.37
CA THR A 219 -9.24 -18.12 0.57
C THR A 219 -8.05 -17.42 1.24
N SER A 220 -6.99 -17.14 0.49
CA SER A 220 -5.80 -16.39 0.93
C SER A 220 -5.55 -15.13 0.09
N ILE A 221 -6.60 -14.51 -0.46
CA ILE A 221 -6.53 -13.24 -1.18
C ILE A 221 -6.37 -12.02 -0.26
N ASP A 222 -5.83 -10.95 -0.81
CA ASP A 222 -5.61 -9.63 -0.21
C ASP A 222 -6.05 -8.50 -1.16
N ASN A 223 -5.77 -7.25 -0.81
CA ASN A 223 -6.14 -6.07 -1.61
C ASN A 223 -5.62 -6.09 -3.08
N THR A 224 -4.54 -6.81 -3.40
CA THR A 224 -3.98 -6.85 -4.76
C THR A 224 -4.87 -7.59 -5.76
N ILE A 225 -5.88 -8.34 -5.27
CA ILE A 225 -6.91 -8.95 -6.11
C ILE A 225 -7.91 -7.93 -6.69
N LEU A 226 -8.12 -6.80 -6.03
CA LEU A 226 -9.24 -5.91 -6.31
C LEU A 226 -9.15 -5.27 -7.72
N PRO A 227 -7.97 -4.87 -8.24
CA PRO A 227 -7.81 -4.44 -9.64
C PRO A 227 -8.02 -5.55 -10.68
N LYS A 228 -7.84 -6.84 -10.34
CA LYS A 228 -8.22 -7.96 -11.22
C LYS A 228 -9.75 -8.08 -11.29
N ILE A 229 -10.43 -8.04 -10.13
CA ILE A 229 -11.90 -8.15 -10.04
C ILE A 229 -12.60 -6.95 -10.69
N ALA A 230 -12.05 -5.75 -10.58
CA ALA A 230 -12.60 -4.52 -11.15
C ALA A 230 -12.77 -4.55 -12.68
N GLN A 231 -12.05 -5.42 -13.39
CA GLN A 231 -12.16 -5.59 -14.85
C GLN A 231 -13.42 -6.37 -15.26
N LEU A 232 -14.04 -7.12 -14.34
CA LEU A 232 -15.20 -7.97 -14.62
C LEU A 232 -16.50 -7.15 -14.52
N THR A 233 -16.68 -6.20 -15.44
CA THR A 233 -17.74 -5.17 -15.39
C THR A 233 -19.19 -5.68 -15.40
N SER A 234 -19.40 -6.95 -15.72
CA SER A 234 -20.71 -7.64 -15.66
C SER A 234 -21.10 -8.11 -14.25
N LEU A 235 -20.19 -8.02 -13.27
CA LEU A 235 -20.43 -8.49 -11.91
C LEU A 235 -21.65 -7.83 -11.26
N THR A 236 -22.54 -8.68 -10.75
CA THR A 236 -23.73 -8.30 -9.97
C THR A 236 -23.60 -8.69 -8.50
N ARG A 237 -22.82 -9.74 -8.19
CA ARG A 237 -22.58 -10.24 -6.83
C ARG A 237 -21.14 -10.70 -6.64
N ILE A 238 -20.56 -10.30 -5.52
CA ILE A 238 -19.22 -10.70 -5.08
C ILE A 238 -19.31 -11.25 -3.65
N TYR A 239 -18.72 -12.40 -3.40
CA TYR A 239 -18.55 -13.00 -2.07
C TYR A 239 -17.07 -13.20 -1.79
N MET A 240 -16.49 -12.46 -0.84
CA MET A 240 -15.09 -12.53 -0.41
C MET A 240 -14.98 -12.67 1.11
N ASP A 241 -15.99 -13.26 1.75
CA ASP A 241 -16.04 -13.43 3.20
C ASP A 241 -14.83 -14.20 3.76
N SER A 242 -14.40 -13.87 4.98
CA SER A 242 -13.28 -14.51 5.70
C SER A 242 -11.89 -14.35 5.05
N ASN A 243 -11.70 -13.40 4.13
CA ASN A 243 -10.37 -13.02 3.64
C ASN A 243 -9.83 -11.82 4.45
N ILE A 244 -9.13 -12.12 5.55
CA ILE A 244 -8.74 -11.11 6.55
C ILE A 244 -7.78 -10.03 6.01
N ASN A 245 -7.06 -10.32 4.93
CA ASN A 245 -6.10 -9.42 4.28
C ASN A 245 -6.75 -8.48 3.24
N VAL A 246 -8.07 -8.61 3.00
CA VAL A 246 -8.83 -7.61 2.27
C VAL A 246 -9.26 -6.52 3.25
N THR A 247 -8.59 -5.37 3.20
CA THR A 247 -8.78 -4.24 4.13
C THR A 247 -9.43 -3.01 3.49
N THR A 248 -9.69 -3.03 2.18
CA THR A 248 -10.49 -2.03 1.47
C THR A 248 -11.44 -2.67 0.46
N ILE A 249 -12.46 -1.92 0.06
CA ILE A 249 -13.36 -2.23 -1.07
C ILE A 249 -13.30 -1.15 -2.16
N GLU A 250 -12.49 -0.11 -1.98
CA GLU A 250 -12.50 1.09 -2.82
C GLU A 250 -12.35 0.82 -4.33
N PRO A 251 -11.44 -0.06 -4.81
CA PRO A 251 -11.30 -0.32 -6.24
C PRO A 251 -12.54 -0.97 -6.89
N LEU A 252 -13.46 -1.54 -6.11
CA LEU A 252 -14.68 -2.17 -6.62
C LEU A 252 -15.78 -1.16 -6.97
N LYS A 253 -15.65 0.12 -6.57
CA LYS A 253 -16.66 1.16 -6.86
C LYS A 253 -16.87 1.41 -8.36
N VAL A 254 -15.90 1.04 -9.20
CA VAL A 254 -15.98 1.18 -10.66
C VAL A 254 -16.92 0.17 -11.32
N LEU A 255 -17.39 -0.87 -10.61
CA LEU A 255 -18.22 -1.94 -11.18
C LEU A 255 -19.68 -1.46 -11.38
N PRO A 256 -20.14 -1.25 -12.63
CA PRO A 256 -21.39 -0.52 -12.91
C PRO A 256 -22.67 -1.34 -12.68
N ASN A 257 -22.55 -2.63 -12.34
CA ASN A 257 -23.66 -3.57 -12.17
C ASN A 257 -23.72 -4.22 -10.78
N LEU A 258 -22.74 -3.94 -9.90
CA LEU A 258 -22.59 -4.60 -8.61
C LEU A 258 -23.74 -4.21 -7.68
N LYS A 259 -24.47 -5.20 -7.17
CA LYS A 259 -25.68 -5.01 -6.35
C LYS A 259 -25.58 -5.61 -4.95
N SER A 260 -24.84 -6.71 -4.81
CA SER A 260 -24.56 -7.35 -3.52
C SER A 260 -23.07 -7.61 -3.35
N LEU A 261 -22.53 -7.23 -2.18
CA LEU A 261 -21.14 -7.43 -1.79
C LEU A 261 -21.11 -8.09 -0.41
N SER A 262 -20.55 -9.29 -0.33
CA SER A 262 -20.32 -10.02 0.91
C SER A 262 -18.84 -10.06 1.22
N VAL A 263 -18.46 -9.49 2.35
CA VAL A 263 -17.10 -9.26 2.85
C VAL A 263 -17.06 -9.42 4.37
N GLN A 264 -17.87 -10.33 4.91
CA GLN A 264 -17.91 -10.60 6.36
C GLN A 264 -16.53 -11.12 6.82
N PHE A 265 -16.14 -10.83 8.06
CA PHE A 265 -14.88 -11.30 8.65
C PHE A 265 -13.58 -10.91 7.91
N CYS A 266 -13.64 -9.95 6.98
CA CYS A 266 -12.46 -9.35 6.34
C CYS A 266 -11.77 -8.36 7.29
N GLY A 267 -10.84 -7.55 6.79
CA GLY A 267 -10.12 -6.52 7.57
C GLY A 267 -10.55 -5.08 7.29
N ILE A 268 -11.76 -4.86 6.74
CA ILE A 268 -12.12 -3.57 6.11
C ILE A 268 -12.28 -2.45 7.14
N THR A 269 -11.55 -1.37 6.92
CA THR A 269 -11.48 -0.18 7.79
C THR A 269 -12.38 0.97 7.33
N ASP A 270 -12.63 1.11 6.03
CA ASP A 270 -13.36 2.25 5.47
C ASP A 270 -14.59 1.84 4.65
N PHE A 271 -15.74 2.43 5.01
CA PHE A 271 -17.01 2.32 4.30
C PHE A 271 -17.54 3.69 3.81
N THR A 272 -16.79 4.80 3.94
CA THR A 272 -17.17 6.12 3.39
C THR A 272 -17.39 6.06 1.87
N VAL A 273 -16.57 5.27 1.19
CA VAL A 273 -16.65 4.94 -0.24
C VAL A 273 -17.95 4.26 -0.69
N ILE A 274 -18.78 3.72 0.21
CA ILE A 274 -20.05 3.05 -0.15
C ILE A 274 -20.96 3.94 -1.00
N ASN A 275 -20.93 5.26 -0.78
CA ASN A 275 -21.72 6.23 -1.54
C ASN A 275 -21.27 6.40 -3.01
N GLU A 276 -20.08 5.92 -3.38
CA GLU A 276 -19.53 6.00 -4.73
C GLU A 276 -19.91 4.81 -5.62
N PHE A 277 -20.50 3.74 -5.06
CA PHE A 277 -20.90 2.55 -5.83
C PHE A 277 -22.18 2.81 -6.64
N PRO A 278 -22.19 2.68 -7.98
CA PRO A 278 -23.33 3.09 -8.82
C PRO A 278 -24.65 2.33 -8.59
N THR A 279 -24.58 1.07 -8.13
CA THR A 279 -25.77 0.20 -8.00
C THR A 279 -25.80 -0.70 -6.76
N LEU A 280 -24.87 -0.51 -5.81
CA LEU A 280 -24.78 -1.38 -4.63
C LEU A 280 -25.98 -1.09 -3.70
N SER A 281 -26.69 -2.14 -3.28
CA SER A 281 -27.85 -2.02 -2.38
C SER A 281 -27.87 -3.08 -1.27
N ASP A 282 -26.89 -3.99 -1.26
CA ASP A 282 -26.82 -5.13 -0.35
C ASP A 282 -25.35 -5.31 0.09
N LEU A 283 -25.06 -5.01 1.36
CA LEU A 283 -23.72 -5.12 1.93
C LEU A 283 -23.73 -6.03 3.17
N SER A 284 -23.08 -7.18 3.04
CA SER A 284 -22.83 -8.10 4.15
C SER A 284 -21.38 -7.95 4.61
N ALA A 285 -21.13 -7.07 5.59
CA ALA A 285 -19.79 -6.73 6.09
C ALA A 285 -19.64 -7.00 7.61
N PHE A 286 -20.39 -7.97 8.14
CA PHE A 286 -20.38 -8.34 9.55
C PHE A 286 -18.99 -8.74 10.05
N GLY A 287 -18.59 -8.27 11.23
CA GLY A 287 -17.48 -8.86 11.99
C GLY A 287 -16.08 -8.57 11.46
N GLN A 288 -15.82 -7.36 10.92
CA GLN A 288 -14.50 -6.95 10.43
C GLN A 288 -13.39 -7.08 11.49
N ASN A 289 -12.15 -7.23 11.03
CA ASN A 289 -10.96 -7.51 11.83
C ASN A 289 -9.87 -6.45 11.58
N THR A 290 -10.20 -5.20 11.86
CA THR A 290 -9.37 -4.01 11.58
C THR A 290 -8.04 -3.98 12.35
N GLY A 291 -7.02 -3.33 11.78
CA GLY A 291 -5.71 -3.09 12.40
C GLY A 291 -4.75 -4.28 12.48
N ARG A 292 -5.23 -5.52 12.28
CA ARG A 292 -4.42 -6.75 12.47
C ARG A 292 -3.16 -6.86 11.62
N ASN A 293 -3.13 -6.19 10.47
CA ASN A 293 -2.03 -6.22 9.51
C ASN A 293 -1.26 -4.90 9.48
N ASP A 294 -1.56 -3.97 10.39
CA ASP A 294 -0.94 -2.65 10.44
C ASP A 294 0.44 -2.75 11.10
N LEU A 295 1.38 -1.91 10.64
CA LEU A 295 2.68 -1.80 11.28
C LEU A 295 2.54 -1.11 12.66
N PRO A 296 3.29 -1.54 13.70
CA PRO A 296 3.22 -0.92 15.01
C PRO A 296 3.51 0.59 14.99
N THR A 297 2.66 1.39 15.63
CA THR A 297 2.85 2.85 15.70
C THR A 297 3.87 3.20 16.77
N THR A 298 4.99 3.79 16.38
CA THR A 298 6.00 4.29 17.35
C THR A 298 5.59 5.67 17.87
N ILE A 299 5.61 5.84 19.20
CA ILE A 299 5.22 7.07 19.90
C ILE A 299 6.26 7.45 20.97
N GLY A 300 6.36 8.74 21.27
CA GLY A 300 7.18 9.26 22.37
C GLY A 300 6.52 9.04 23.72
N ARG A 301 7.30 8.69 24.74
CA ARG A 301 6.82 8.47 26.11
C ARG A 301 6.19 9.72 26.72
N SER A 302 6.57 10.93 26.27
CA SER A 302 5.91 12.19 26.64
C SER A 302 4.46 12.31 26.17
N SER A 303 4.05 11.58 25.12
CA SER A 303 2.67 11.62 24.60
C SER A 303 1.70 10.73 25.39
N LEU A 304 2.18 10.03 26.42
CA LEU A 304 1.39 9.15 27.28
C LEU A 304 0.89 9.91 28.52
N ASN A 305 -0.43 9.87 28.74
CA ASN A 305 -1.06 10.56 29.87
C ASN A 305 -0.90 9.75 31.17
N TYR A 306 0.29 9.82 31.77
CA TYR A 306 0.64 9.16 33.03
C TYR A 306 0.51 10.10 34.23
N ASP A 307 -0.31 9.70 35.20
CA ASP A 307 -0.48 10.38 36.49
C ASP A 307 0.49 9.79 37.53
N PHE A 308 1.49 10.59 37.91
CA PHE A 308 2.54 10.24 38.87
C PHE A 308 2.09 10.22 40.35
N ASP A 309 0.91 10.76 40.67
CA ASP A 309 0.38 10.82 42.03
C ASP A 309 -0.73 9.78 42.26
N GLN A 310 -1.43 9.36 41.19
CA GLN A 310 -2.42 8.27 41.22
C GLN A 310 -1.86 6.93 40.73
N GLU A 311 -0.65 6.91 40.15
CA GLU A 311 -0.05 5.75 39.49
C GLU A 311 -1.01 5.14 38.44
N THR A 312 -1.45 5.96 37.49
CA THR A 312 -2.34 5.52 36.40
C THR A 312 -1.89 6.00 35.03
N LEU A 313 -2.08 5.17 34.01
CA LEU A 313 -1.82 5.53 32.61
C LEU A 313 -3.13 5.52 31.81
N PHE A 314 -3.50 6.65 31.23
CA PHE A 314 -4.65 6.75 30.32
C PHE A 314 -4.21 6.73 28.85
N ILE A 315 -4.73 5.76 28.10
CA ILE A 315 -4.56 5.67 26.64
C ILE A 315 -5.88 6.10 25.96
N PRO A 316 -5.96 7.29 25.35
CA PRO A 316 -7.15 7.74 24.62
C PRO A 316 -7.35 6.97 23.32
N PHE A 317 -8.59 6.60 23.00
CA PHE A 317 -8.95 5.91 21.75
C PHE A 317 -8.87 6.78 20.49
N SER A 318 -8.44 8.04 20.60
CA SER A 318 -8.00 8.88 19.48
C SER A 318 -6.58 8.56 19.00
N MET A 319 -5.77 7.83 19.77
CA MET A 319 -4.45 7.32 19.33
C MET A 319 -4.55 6.09 18.42
N MET A 320 -5.72 5.45 18.36
CA MET A 320 -5.94 4.17 17.66
C MET A 320 -6.17 4.43 16.16
N PRO A 321 -5.20 4.17 15.26
CA PRO A 321 -5.36 4.39 13.83
C PRO A 321 -6.37 3.42 13.21
N ASN A 322 -6.74 3.64 11.94
CA ASN A 322 -7.38 2.62 11.08
C ASN A 322 -8.61 1.89 11.68
N ARG A 323 -9.35 2.56 12.56
CA ARG A 323 -10.62 2.07 13.10
C ARG A 323 -11.69 2.03 12.02
N LEU A 324 -12.61 1.08 12.13
CA LEU A 324 -13.77 0.98 11.23
C LEU A 324 -14.53 2.31 11.18
N THR A 325 -14.74 2.84 9.98
CA THR A 325 -15.47 4.09 9.72
C THR A 325 -16.65 3.80 8.79
N ASN A 326 -17.85 4.18 9.22
CA ASN A 326 -19.10 3.98 8.48
C ASN A 326 -19.26 5.00 7.32
N PHE A 327 -20.25 4.78 6.43
CA PHE A 327 -20.48 5.62 5.24
C PHE A 327 -20.75 7.11 5.52
N ASP A 328 -21.14 7.44 6.75
CA ASP A 328 -21.46 8.78 7.27
C ASP A 328 -20.34 9.37 8.15
N GLY A 329 -19.19 8.70 8.24
CA GLY A 329 -18.08 9.06 9.13
C GLY A 329 -18.24 8.59 10.58
N TYR A 330 -19.28 7.83 10.92
CA TYR A 330 -19.42 7.25 12.27
C TYR A 330 -18.35 6.18 12.52
N VAL A 331 -17.44 6.44 13.46
CA VAL A 331 -16.44 5.48 13.95
C VAL A 331 -17.01 4.79 15.20
N PRO A 332 -17.33 3.48 15.18
CA PRO A 332 -17.97 2.85 16.32
C PRO A 332 -17.05 2.77 17.55
N PRO A 333 -17.59 2.89 18.78
CA PRO A 333 -16.81 2.77 20.00
C PRO A 333 -16.32 1.32 20.21
N PHE A 334 -15.30 1.16 21.06
CA PHE A 334 -14.90 -0.16 21.55
C PHE A 334 -15.84 -0.65 22.67
N THR A 335 -15.76 -1.94 22.99
CA THR A 335 -16.38 -2.51 24.18
C THR A 335 -15.78 -1.92 25.46
N THR A 336 -16.62 -1.59 26.43
CA THR A 336 -16.19 -1.19 27.78
C THR A 336 -15.96 -2.39 28.71
N SER A 337 -16.13 -3.62 28.21
CA SER A 337 -15.84 -4.83 29.00
C SER A 337 -14.34 -5.15 29.01
N ASN A 338 -13.75 -5.10 30.20
CA ASN A 338 -12.38 -5.55 30.49
C ASN A 338 -12.22 -7.09 30.60
N SER A 339 -13.26 -7.86 30.27
CA SER A 339 -13.15 -9.33 30.24
C SER A 339 -12.27 -9.80 29.07
N ALA A 340 -11.45 -10.83 29.28
CA ALA A 340 -10.46 -11.30 28.29
C ALA A 340 -11.06 -11.78 26.94
N SER A 341 -12.38 -12.05 26.89
CA SER A 341 -13.11 -12.38 25.66
C SER A 341 -13.64 -11.15 24.89
N ASN A 342 -13.47 -9.95 25.46
CA ASN A 342 -13.88 -8.65 24.94
C ASN A 342 -12.69 -7.71 24.71
N THR A 343 -11.77 -7.65 25.66
CA THR A 343 -10.56 -6.82 25.63
C THR A 343 -9.36 -7.63 26.10
N TYR A 344 -8.32 -7.65 25.28
CA TYR A 344 -6.95 -7.98 25.63
C TYR A 344 -6.13 -6.68 25.55
N PHE A 345 -5.39 -6.39 26.61
CA PHE A 345 -4.43 -5.29 26.66
C PHE A 345 -3.17 -5.78 27.36
N ASP A 346 -2.00 -5.48 26.82
CA ASP A 346 -0.71 -5.84 27.40
C ASP A 346 0.20 -4.63 27.59
N PHE A 347 1.24 -4.81 28.41
CA PHE A 347 2.46 -4.02 28.35
C PHE A 347 3.62 -4.98 28.04
N ASN A 348 4.51 -4.61 27.12
CA ASN A 348 5.69 -5.40 26.74
C ASN A 348 5.36 -6.86 26.34
N GLY A 349 4.14 -7.14 25.86
CA GLY A 349 3.66 -8.48 25.52
C GLY A 349 2.99 -9.27 26.67
N GLU A 350 3.10 -8.82 27.92
CA GLU A 350 2.46 -9.46 29.08
C GLU A 350 1.03 -8.93 29.31
N GLN A 351 0.04 -9.83 29.21
CA GLN A 351 -1.37 -9.43 29.33
C GLN A 351 -1.70 -8.88 30.73
N LEU A 352 -2.21 -7.66 30.77
CA LEU A 352 -2.61 -7.00 32.00
C LEU A 352 -3.90 -7.62 32.57
N PRO A 353 -3.98 -7.86 33.89
CA PRO A 353 -5.15 -8.45 34.51
C PRO A 353 -6.32 -7.45 34.53
N ALA A 354 -7.54 -7.96 34.27
CA ALA A 354 -8.74 -7.14 34.05
C ALA A 354 -9.06 -6.13 35.18
N ASN A 355 -8.66 -6.42 36.42
CA ASN A 355 -8.86 -5.52 37.56
C ASN A 355 -8.00 -4.23 37.50
N ARG A 356 -6.92 -4.20 36.71
CA ARG A 356 -6.17 -2.97 36.42
C ARG A 356 -6.82 -2.11 35.33
N LEU A 357 -7.81 -2.63 34.59
CA LEU A 357 -8.32 -1.99 33.37
C LEU A 357 -9.70 -1.35 33.60
N GLN A 358 -9.76 -0.02 33.58
CA GLN A 358 -11.00 0.75 33.50
C GLN A 358 -11.17 1.27 32.06
N ILE A 359 -12.31 0.97 31.43
CA ILE A 359 -12.54 1.31 30.01
C ILE A 359 -13.79 2.19 29.89
N THR A 360 -13.66 3.33 29.21
CA THR A 360 -14.77 4.23 28.86
C THR A 360 -14.92 4.31 27.34
N GLU A 361 -15.83 5.14 26.83
CA GLU A 361 -15.93 5.40 25.38
C GLU A 361 -14.75 6.23 24.83
N GLN A 362 -13.99 6.88 25.71
CA GLN A 362 -12.89 7.80 25.35
C GLN A 362 -11.51 7.14 25.39
N GLY A 363 -11.33 6.05 26.14
CA GLY A 363 -10.03 5.40 26.30
C GLY A 363 -10.03 4.32 27.38
N ILE A 364 -8.82 3.86 27.71
CA ILE A 364 -8.54 2.89 28.77
C ILE A 364 -7.59 3.51 29.81
N THR A 365 -7.98 3.47 31.08
CA THR A 365 -7.11 3.80 32.21
C THR A 365 -6.58 2.50 32.82
N VAL A 366 -5.25 2.37 32.87
CA VAL A 366 -4.56 1.30 33.60
C VAL A 366 -4.25 1.79 35.01
N LEU A 367 -4.61 1.01 36.02
CA LEU A 367 -4.45 1.31 37.44
C LEU A 367 -3.18 0.68 38.03
N GLY A 368 -2.57 1.40 38.98
CA GLY A 368 -1.38 0.93 39.70
C GLY A 368 -0.20 0.72 38.76
N VAL A 369 -0.03 1.60 37.78
CA VAL A 369 1.14 1.63 36.89
C VAL A 369 2.26 2.35 37.65
N THR A 370 3.24 1.60 38.11
CA THR A 370 4.35 2.18 38.90
C THR A 370 5.26 3.05 38.02
N LYS A 371 6.05 3.93 38.65
CA LYS A 371 6.98 4.81 37.94
C LYS A 371 8.04 4.03 37.15
N ASP A 372 8.50 2.92 37.72
CA ASP A 372 9.45 2.01 37.08
C ASP A 372 8.80 1.21 35.95
N GLU A 373 7.55 0.78 36.10
CA GLU A 373 6.78 0.13 35.01
C GLU A 373 6.53 1.08 33.84
N PHE A 374 6.19 2.35 34.10
CA PHE A 374 6.03 3.36 33.06
C PHE A 374 7.36 3.71 32.35
N ALA A 375 8.46 3.79 33.11
CA ALA A 375 9.79 4.01 32.54
C ALA A 375 10.24 2.85 31.63
N ASN A 376 9.93 1.60 32.02
CA ASN A 376 10.28 0.39 31.27
C ASN A 376 9.19 -0.07 30.27
N LEU A 377 8.11 0.69 30.10
CA LEU A 377 7.09 0.43 29.08
C LEU A 377 7.68 0.69 27.70
N SER A 378 8.02 -0.37 26.96
CA SER A 378 8.62 -0.32 25.62
C SER A 378 7.59 -0.56 24.49
N SER A 379 6.47 -1.21 24.79
CA SER A 379 5.38 -1.44 23.84
C SER A 379 4.06 -1.78 24.55
N PHE A 380 2.94 -1.62 23.85
CA PHE A 380 1.63 -2.13 24.28
C PHE A 380 0.76 -2.53 23.10
N LYS A 381 -0.02 -3.60 23.25
CA LYS A 381 -0.97 -4.11 22.26
C LYS A 381 -2.41 -4.00 22.77
N TYR A 382 -3.28 -3.34 22.01
CA TYR A 382 -4.72 -3.27 22.27
C TYR A 382 -5.48 -4.14 21.27
N ASN A 383 -6.20 -5.15 21.75
CA ASN A 383 -6.99 -6.08 20.94
C ASN A 383 -8.39 -6.22 21.56
N ALA A 384 -9.40 -5.61 20.95
CA ALA A 384 -10.73 -5.48 21.55
C ALA A 384 -11.87 -5.62 20.54
N ARG A 385 -13.08 -5.90 21.04
CA ARG A 385 -14.31 -5.89 20.24
C ARG A 385 -14.80 -4.48 19.96
N LEU A 386 -15.33 -4.28 18.76
CA LEU A 386 -16.16 -3.12 18.44
C LEU A 386 -17.54 -3.25 19.12
N ASN A 387 -18.08 -2.13 19.60
CA ASN A 387 -19.41 -2.01 20.19
C ASN A 387 -20.38 -1.41 19.16
N ASN A 388 -20.61 -2.18 18.09
CA ASN A 388 -21.41 -1.83 16.92
C ASN A 388 -22.49 -2.90 16.64
N PRO A 389 -23.45 -3.16 17.55
CA PRO A 389 -24.54 -4.08 17.28
C PRO A 389 -25.43 -3.59 16.12
N ALA A 390 -26.14 -4.51 15.46
CA ALA A 390 -26.99 -4.17 14.32
C ALA A 390 -28.09 -3.17 14.72
N GLY A 391 -28.19 -2.06 13.97
CA GLY A 391 -29.16 -0.99 14.22
C GLY A 391 -28.68 0.17 15.10
N THR A 392 -27.41 0.23 15.52
CA THR A 392 -26.84 1.41 16.23
C THR A 392 -25.99 2.33 15.36
N TYR A 393 -25.88 2.03 14.06
CA TYR A 393 -25.23 2.84 13.03
C TYR A 393 -26.24 3.15 11.93
N ALA A 394 -26.04 4.26 11.20
CA ALA A 394 -26.89 4.58 10.06
C ALA A 394 -26.66 3.60 8.89
N GLN A 395 -27.62 3.54 7.98
CA GLN A 395 -27.57 2.80 6.72
C GLN A 395 -27.69 3.79 5.54
N PRO A 396 -26.97 3.62 4.42
CA PRO A 396 -27.11 4.50 3.27
C PRO A 396 -28.49 4.37 2.61
N ASP A 397 -28.96 5.46 2.01
CA ASP A 397 -30.25 5.48 1.29
C ASP A 397 -30.28 4.46 0.15
N GLY A 398 -31.44 3.85 -0.08
CA GLY A 398 -31.66 2.88 -1.16
C GLY A 398 -31.16 1.45 -0.88
N PHE A 399 -30.36 1.22 0.15
CA PHE A 399 -29.94 -0.13 0.53
C PHE A 399 -31.12 -0.99 1.02
N THR A 400 -31.19 -2.23 0.56
CA THR A 400 -32.09 -3.28 1.05
C THR A 400 -31.51 -4.07 2.23
N PHE A 401 -30.18 -4.11 2.34
CA PHE A 401 -29.47 -4.75 3.45
C PHE A 401 -28.11 -4.07 3.66
N TYR A 402 -27.80 -3.67 4.90
CA TYR A 402 -26.52 -3.04 5.23
C TYR A 402 -26.08 -3.47 6.64
N ALA A 403 -25.01 -4.26 6.71
CA ALA A 403 -24.55 -4.84 7.98
C ALA A 403 -23.04 -4.71 8.15
N ILE A 404 -22.59 -3.63 8.81
CA ILE A 404 -21.20 -3.44 9.30
C ILE A 404 -21.05 -3.78 10.79
N SER A 405 -22.00 -4.54 11.35
CA SER A 405 -22.06 -4.82 12.80
C SER A 405 -21.04 -5.85 13.29
N SER A 406 -20.71 -5.76 14.58
CA SER A 406 -19.64 -6.52 15.24
C SER A 406 -18.25 -6.29 14.63
N GLY A 407 -17.22 -6.81 15.29
CA GLY A 407 -15.85 -6.81 14.77
C GLY A 407 -14.82 -6.92 15.89
N THR A 408 -13.57 -7.02 15.49
CA THR A 408 -12.41 -6.82 16.37
C THR A 408 -11.47 -5.79 15.78
N TYR A 409 -10.76 -5.12 16.66
CA TYR A 409 -9.65 -4.23 16.36
C TYR A 409 -8.43 -4.77 17.09
N LEU A 410 -7.27 -4.77 16.42
CA LEU A 410 -5.98 -5.05 17.04
C LEU A 410 -4.99 -3.99 16.57
N HIS A 411 -4.23 -3.39 17.48
CA HIS A 411 -3.07 -2.58 17.12
C HIS A 411 -1.97 -2.66 18.17
N GLN A 412 -0.73 -2.42 17.75
CA GLN A 412 0.45 -2.38 18.61
C GLN A 412 1.12 -1.01 18.55
N PHE A 413 1.61 -0.55 19.69
CA PHE A 413 2.40 0.67 19.82
C PHE A 413 3.78 0.33 20.36
N ASN A 414 4.80 1.03 19.85
CA ASN A 414 6.15 1.03 20.41
C ASN A 414 6.37 2.35 21.16
N VAL A 415 6.90 2.30 22.38
CA VAL A 415 7.04 3.46 23.27
C VAL A 415 8.52 3.75 23.48
N VAL A 416 9.02 4.78 22.80
CA VAL A 416 10.42 5.22 22.85
C VAL A 416 10.54 6.52 23.66
N ASN A 417 11.75 6.86 24.10
CA ASN A 417 11.97 8.20 24.66
C ASN A 417 11.88 9.24 23.54
N ASP A 418 11.39 10.42 23.89
CA ASP A 418 11.52 11.62 23.09
C ASP A 418 13.01 12.00 23.02
N GLY A 419 13.50 12.25 21.82
CA GLY A 419 14.90 12.61 21.59
C GLY A 419 15.20 14.03 22.06
N LYS A 420 16.46 14.26 22.42
CA LYS A 420 16.97 15.61 22.61
C LYS A 420 17.05 16.36 21.27
N PRO A 421 16.88 17.69 21.27
CA PRO A 421 16.89 18.44 20.03
C PRO A 421 18.28 18.47 19.40
N VAL A 422 18.30 18.45 18.06
CA VAL A 422 19.48 18.83 17.26
C VAL A 422 19.40 20.33 17.04
N THR A 423 20.40 21.07 17.52
CA THR A 423 20.46 22.54 17.41
C THR A 423 21.40 22.93 16.28
N ILE A 424 20.95 23.81 15.40
CA ILE A 424 21.68 24.23 14.20
C ILE A 424 22.17 25.66 14.38
N HIS A 425 23.41 25.91 14.00
CA HIS A 425 24.05 27.22 14.05
C HIS A 425 24.61 27.59 12.68
N TYR A 426 24.32 28.83 12.27
CA TYR A 426 24.79 29.41 11.02
C TYR A 426 25.73 30.57 11.38
N GLN A 427 27.03 30.43 11.09
CA GLN A 427 28.06 31.41 11.48
C GLN A 427 29.09 31.66 10.38
N ASP A 428 29.80 32.77 10.43
CA ASP A 428 30.96 33.01 9.56
C ASP A 428 32.25 32.39 10.10
N THR A 429 33.33 32.49 9.32
CA THR A 429 34.69 32.03 9.70
C THR A 429 35.28 32.71 10.93
N ASP A 430 34.75 33.87 11.34
CA ASP A 430 35.16 34.59 12.55
C ASP A 430 34.29 34.23 13.77
N GLY A 431 33.27 33.37 13.58
CA GLY A 431 32.34 32.93 14.62
C GLY A 431 31.14 33.86 14.82
N ASN A 432 30.91 34.85 13.95
CA ASN A 432 29.73 35.70 14.04
C ASN A 432 28.50 34.96 13.51
N LYS A 433 27.41 35.00 14.27
CA LYS A 433 26.11 34.43 13.89
C LYS A 433 25.53 35.14 12.66
N LEU A 434 25.21 34.37 11.62
CA LEU A 434 24.64 34.84 10.35
C LEU A 434 23.11 34.75 10.29
N LEU A 435 22.53 33.68 10.85
CA LEU A 435 21.08 33.46 10.93
C LEU A 435 20.68 33.00 12.33
N ASP A 436 19.38 33.03 12.64
CA ASP A 436 18.85 32.48 13.88
C ASP A 436 19.06 30.96 13.98
N SER A 437 19.29 30.48 15.21
CA SER A 437 19.55 29.07 15.47
C SER A 437 18.25 28.26 15.36
N GLU A 438 18.26 27.20 14.57
CA GLU A 438 17.11 26.31 14.39
C GLU A 438 17.21 25.09 15.32
N THR A 439 16.06 24.49 15.67
CA THR A 439 16.02 23.27 16.49
C THR A 439 15.11 22.22 15.86
N TYR A 440 15.68 21.04 15.63
CA TYR A 440 14.96 19.87 15.15
C TYR A 440 14.71 18.93 16.33
N SER A 441 13.52 18.33 16.39
CA SER A 441 13.12 17.40 17.45
C SER A 441 12.46 16.17 16.85
N GLY A 442 12.66 15.01 17.47
CA GLY A 442 12.07 13.73 17.07
C GLY A 442 12.19 12.70 18.18
N LEU A 443 11.88 11.45 17.88
CA LEU A 443 11.96 10.33 18.84
C LEU A 443 13.35 9.70 18.83
N VAL A 444 13.81 9.13 19.95
CA VAL A 444 15.12 8.44 20.02
C VAL A 444 15.17 7.32 18.97
N GLY A 445 16.20 7.35 18.12
CA GLY A 445 16.38 6.42 16.99
C GLY A 445 15.66 6.81 15.70
N GLN A 446 14.81 7.83 15.70
CA GLN A 446 14.25 8.41 14.47
C GLN A 446 15.36 9.13 13.69
N SER A 447 15.39 8.95 12.37
CA SER A 447 16.36 9.61 11.49
C SER A 447 16.05 11.09 11.27
N PHE A 448 17.10 11.91 11.15
CA PHE A 448 17.04 13.27 10.63
C PHE A 448 18.06 13.46 9.49
N ASP A 449 17.77 14.40 8.60
CA ASP A 449 18.66 14.90 7.55
C ASP A 449 18.39 16.40 7.40
N ILE A 450 19.42 17.23 7.51
CA ILE A 450 19.30 18.68 7.67
C ILE A 450 19.95 19.38 6.48
N PRO A 451 19.16 19.99 5.58
CA PRO A 451 19.67 20.59 4.36
C PRO A 451 20.52 21.83 4.67
N VAL A 452 21.64 21.99 3.95
CA VAL A 452 22.45 23.20 3.99
C VAL A 452 21.61 24.40 3.53
N GLN A 453 21.50 25.43 4.38
CA GLN A 453 20.79 26.66 4.05
C GLN A 453 21.68 27.58 3.20
N ALA A 454 21.16 28.09 2.08
CA ALA A 454 21.89 29.08 1.28
C ALA A 454 21.78 30.48 1.90
N ILE A 455 22.91 31.16 2.09
CA ILE A 455 23.00 32.51 2.65
C ILE A 455 23.50 33.48 1.57
N PRO A 456 22.76 34.55 1.21
CA PRO A 456 23.20 35.53 0.22
C PRO A 456 24.55 36.17 0.57
N ASP A 457 25.40 36.40 -0.43
CA ASP A 457 26.79 36.85 -0.31
C ASP A 457 27.75 35.90 0.46
N TYR A 458 27.34 34.67 0.81
CA TYR A 458 28.16 33.72 1.57
C TYR A 458 28.25 32.34 0.90
N GLU A 459 29.44 31.72 0.94
CA GLU A 459 29.70 30.33 0.53
C GLU A 459 29.89 29.44 1.77
N LEU A 460 29.36 28.21 1.78
CA LEU A 460 29.65 27.25 2.85
C LEU A 460 31.11 26.77 2.72
N VAL A 461 31.84 26.75 3.84
CA VAL A 461 33.23 26.28 3.92
C VAL A 461 33.34 24.97 4.70
N GLU A 462 32.63 24.85 5.82
CA GLU A 462 32.77 23.73 6.75
C GLU A 462 31.43 23.42 7.43
N THR A 463 31.20 22.13 7.73
CA THR A 463 30.12 21.68 8.62
C THR A 463 30.77 20.96 9.80
N GLN A 464 30.46 21.39 11.02
CA GLN A 464 30.88 20.71 12.25
C GLN A 464 29.69 19.97 12.87
N GLY A 465 29.93 18.75 13.34
CA GLY A 465 28.86 17.83 13.71
C GLY A 465 28.22 17.14 12.50
N GLU A 466 27.33 16.19 12.76
CA GLU A 466 26.69 15.37 11.72
C GLU A 466 25.35 15.99 11.29
N PRO A 467 25.21 16.51 10.05
CA PRO A 467 23.95 17.09 9.56
C PRO A 467 22.85 16.04 9.29
N SER A 468 23.23 14.76 9.20
CA SER A 468 22.34 13.62 9.02
C SER A 468 22.65 12.54 10.06
N GLY A 469 21.63 11.93 10.65
CA GLY A 469 21.83 10.92 11.69
C GLY A 469 20.52 10.45 12.31
N THR A 470 20.55 10.10 13.60
CA THR A 470 19.35 9.80 14.39
C THR A 470 19.33 10.64 15.66
N PHE A 471 18.14 11.03 16.13
CA PHE A 471 17.98 11.68 17.43
C PHE A 471 18.40 10.74 18.56
N SER A 472 19.13 11.26 19.53
CA SER A 472 19.62 10.53 20.71
C SER A 472 19.01 11.06 22.01
N ASP A 473 19.42 10.49 23.15
CA ASP A 473 19.08 11.03 24.48
C ASP A 473 20.03 12.17 24.92
N GLN A 474 21.01 12.53 24.08
CA GLN A 474 21.95 13.66 24.26
C GLN A 474 21.65 14.78 23.28
N GLU A 475 21.87 16.02 23.70
CA GLU A 475 21.73 17.19 22.83
C GLU A 475 22.80 17.17 21.72
N GLN A 476 22.36 17.36 20.49
CA GLN A 476 23.20 17.30 19.29
C GLN A 476 23.34 18.72 18.70
N THR A 477 24.47 19.02 18.07
CA THR A 477 24.73 20.34 17.51
C THR A 477 25.39 20.21 16.15
N VAL A 478 24.91 21.00 15.18
CA VAL A 478 25.47 21.12 13.84
C VAL A 478 25.79 22.58 13.60
N VAL A 479 27.00 22.88 13.15
CA VAL A 479 27.44 24.26 12.86
C VAL A 479 27.84 24.34 11.40
N PHE A 480 27.07 25.08 10.61
CA PHE A 480 27.41 25.44 9.25
C PHE A 480 28.23 26.74 9.27
N ILE A 481 29.47 26.66 8.80
CA ILE A 481 30.44 27.76 8.80
C ILE A 481 30.61 28.27 7.36
N TYR A 482 30.34 29.56 7.17
CA TYR A 482 30.34 30.22 5.87
C TYR A 482 31.44 31.27 5.76
N LYS A 483 31.83 31.61 4.54
CA LYS A 483 32.77 32.69 4.22
C LYS A 483 32.11 33.68 3.28
N LYS A 484 32.38 34.97 3.45
CA LYS A 484 31.79 36.00 2.60
C LYS A 484 32.42 35.98 1.21
N ILE A 485 31.59 35.89 0.17
CA ILE A 485 32.00 35.96 -1.23
C ILE A 485 32.53 37.37 -1.48
N SER A 486 33.79 37.46 -1.91
CA SER A 486 34.45 38.73 -2.19
C SER A 486 34.15 39.18 -3.63
N ALA A 487 33.66 40.41 -3.80
CA ALA A 487 33.36 40.95 -5.12
C ALA A 487 34.64 41.08 -5.98
N PRO A 488 34.56 40.83 -7.30
CA PRO A 488 35.70 40.99 -8.19
C PRO A 488 36.10 42.46 -8.29
N ILE A 489 37.40 42.73 -8.18
CA ILE A 489 37.96 44.07 -8.39
C ILE A 489 37.91 44.37 -9.89
N ILE A 490 37.17 45.42 -10.27
CA ILE A 490 37.23 45.99 -11.61
C ILE A 490 38.32 47.06 -11.58
N GLU A 491 39.45 46.82 -12.23
CA GLU A 491 40.52 47.81 -12.33
C GLU A 491 40.12 48.93 -13.32
N PRO A 492 40.33 50.21 -12.97
CA PRO A 492 39.97 51.31 -13.85
C PRO A 492 40.85 51.32 -15.11
N THR A 493 40.25 51.63 -16.25
CA THR A 493 40.96 51.78 -17.52
C THR A 493 41.12 53.25 -17.90
N GLY A 494 42.27 53.59 -18.46
CA GLY A 494 42.60 54.91 -18.98
C GLY A 494 42.73 54.92 -20.49
N LYS A 495 42.66 56.11 -21.08
CA LYS A 495 42.62 56.32 -22.53
C LYS A 495 43.54 57.46 -22.94
N VAL A 496 44.29 57.24 -24.02
CA VAL A 496 45.14 58.26 -24.66
C VAL A 496 44.64 58.47 -26.09
N ILE A 497 44.34 59.72 -26.45
CA ILE A 497 43.94 60.13 -27.79
C ILE A 497 45.14 60.83 -28.46
N VAL A 498 45.48 60.39 -29.67
CA VAL A 498 46.59 60.95 -30.44
C VAL A 498 46.06 61.66 -31.68
N HIS A 499 46.18 62.97 -31.69
CA HIS A 499 45.71 63.85 -32.75
C HIS A 499 46.82 64.16 -33.77
N TYR A 500 46.45 64.27 -35.04
CA TYR A 500 47.37 64.59 -36.14
C TYR A 500 46.87 65.82 -36.91
N VAL A 501 47.53 66.97 -36.73
CA VAL A 501 47.05 68.27 -37.24
C VAL A 501 48.12 69.06 -38.01
N ASP A 502 47.69 69.99 -38.86
CA ASP A 502 48.58 70.97 -39.49
C ASP A 502 48.86 72.20 -38.60
N THR A 503 49.70 73.12 -39.07
CA THR A 503 49.99 74.39 -38.38
C THR A 503 48.80 75.35 -38.23
N HIS A 504 47.64 75.03 -38.79
CA HIS A 504 46.37 75.76 -38.63
C HIS A 504 45.38 74.98 -37.73
N ASN A 505 45.86 73.94 -37.04
CA ASN A 505 45.10 73.03 -36.20
C ASN A 505 43.98 72.28 -36.94
N LYS A 506 44.13 72.05 -38.25
CA LYS A 506 43.24 71.20 -39.04
C LYS A 506 43.74 69.75 -38.98
N THR A 507 42.87 68.81 -38.66
CA THR A 507 43.14 67.37 -38.73
C THR A 507 43.59 66.94 -40.15
N ILE A 508 44.69 66.20 -40.23
CA ILE A 508 45.29 65.70 -41.49
C ILE A 508 45.33 64.17 -41.58
N GLN A 509 45.12 63.47 -40.46
CA GLN A 509 44.94 62.03 -40.36
C GLN A 509 44.00 61.76 -39.16
N ASP A 510 43.18 60.71 -39.24
CA ASP A 510 42.25 60.33 -38.17
C ASP A 510 42.98 60.05 -36.84
N ASP A 511 42.33 60.40 -35.73
CA ASP A 511 42.89 60.26 -34.38
C ASP A 511 43.14 58.78 -34.02
N PHE A 512 44.29 58.50 -33.41
CA PHE A 512 44.65 57.17 -32.95
C PHE A 512 44.41 57.04 -31.44
N VAL A 513 43.66 56.01 -31.01
CA VAL A 513 43.26 55.83 -29.61
C VAL A 513 43.95 54.61 -29.01
N LEU A 514 44.60 54.81 -27.87
CA LEU A 514 45.18 53.77 -27.01
C LEU A 514 44.33 53.63 -25.73
N THR A 515 44.19 52.40 -25.24
CA THR A 515 43.49 52.08 -23.98
C THR A 515 44.27 51.03 -23.19
N GLY A 516 44.33 51.16 -21.87
CA GLY A 516 45.00 50.22 -20.97
C GLY A 516 44.54 50.40 -19.52
N THR A 517 45.05 49.60 -18.58
CA THR A 517 44.73 49.77 -17.16
C THR A 517 45.42 51.01 -16.60
N VAL A 518 44.78 51.73 -15.67
CA VAL A 518 45.40 52.89 -15.03
C VAL A 518 46.68 52.46 -14.31
N GLY A 519 47.80 53.08 -14.68
CA GLY A 519 49.15 52.68 -14.24
C GLY A 519 49.95 51.87 -15.27
N ASP A 520 49.34 51.31 -16.31
CA ASP A 520 50.07 50.70 -17.44
C ASP A 520 50.84 51.76 -18.24
N THR A 521 51.99 51.39 -18.79
CA THR A 521 52.78 52.28 -19.65
C THR A 521 52.19 52.39 -21.06
N PHE A 522 52.00 53.61 -21.55
CA PHE A 522 51.75 53.89 -22.97
C PHE A 522 52.96 54.57 -23.63
N ASN A 523 53.09 54.38 -24.93
CA ASN A 523 54.00 55.15 -25.79
C ASN A 523 53.30 55.46 -27.12
N THR A 524 53.59 56.63 -27.66
CA THR A 524 53.11 57.11 -28.97
C THR A 524 54.32 57.47 -29.82
N GLU A 525 54.26 57.17 -31.11
CA GLU A 525 55.34 57.47 -32.05
C GLU A 525 54.86 58.44 -33.12
N LYS A 526 55.77 59.28 -33.64
CA LYS A 526 55.46 60.20 -34.73
C LYS A 526 55.16 59.41 -36.02
N PRO A 527 54.00 59.59 -36.67
CA PRO A 527 53.75 58.98 -37.97
C PRO A 527 54.53 59.71 -39.07
N VAL A 528 54.66 59.05 -40.22
CA VAL A 528 55.19 59.64 -41.46
C VAL A 528 54.02 59.94 -42.39
N ILE A 529 53.57 61.19 -42.41
CA ILE A 529 52.41 61.64 -43.19
C ILE A 529 52.90 62.24 -44.52
N LYS A 530 52.35 61.75 -45.65
CA LYS A 530 52.82 62.15 -47.00
C LYS A 530 52.45 63.61 -47.31
N GLY A 531 53.45 64.43 -47.64
CA GLY A 531 53.27 65.85 -47.96
C GLY A 531 53.21 66.78 -46.74
N PHE A 532 53.63 66.26 -45.57
CA PHE A 532 53.61 66.96 -44.29
C PHE A 532 54.88 66.66 -43.49
N THR A 533 55.79 67.64 -43.38
CA THR A 533 56.95 67.56 -42.50
C THR A 533 56.53 67.75 -41.03
N PHE A 534 56.90 66.81 -40.15
CA PHE A 534 56.68 66.94 -38.71
C PHE A 534 57.37 68.17 -38.13
N LYS A 535 56.63 68.97 -37.35
CA LYS A 535 57.11 70.20 -36.72
C LYS A 535 57.40 70.00 -35.24
N GLU A 536 56.39 69.62 -34.46
CA GLU A 536 56.45 69.51 -33.00
C GLU A 536 55.33 68.60 -32.48
N VAL A 537 55.44 68.15 -31.23
CA VAL A 537 54.39 67.40 -30.54
C VAL A 537 54.03 68.11 -29.23
N GLN A 538 52.75 68.15 -28.92
CA GLN A 538 52.19 68.71 -27.69
C GLN A 538 51.53 67.59 -26.88
N GLY A 539 51.59 67.69 -25.54
CA GLY A 539 51.23 66.58 -24.65
C GLY A 539 52.39 65.60 -24.44
N THR A 540 52.15 64.56 -23.64
CA THR A 540 53.18 63.63 -23.16
C THR A 540 53.19 62.36 -24.01
N THR A 541 54.21 62.17 -24.85
CA THR A 541 54.24 61.05 -25.81
C THR A 541 54.37 59.66 -25.18
N SER A 542 54.90 59.57 -23.96
CA SER A 542 55.07 58.32 -23.21
C SER A 542 54.82 58.54 -21.72
N GLY A 543 53.96 57.74 -21.10
CA GLY A 543 53.58 57.92 -19.70
C GLY A 543 52.83 56.71 -19.15
N LEU A 544 52.12 56.89 -18.05
CA LEU A 544 51.17 55.90 -17.54
C LEU A 544 49.74 56.32 -17.89
N PHE A 545 48.88 55.37 -18.23
CA PHE A 545 47.45 55.63 -18.39
C PHE A 545 46.84 56.16 -17.09
N SER A 546 45.95 57.15 -17.18
CA SER A 546 45.27 57.77 -16.04
C SER A 546 43.75 57.63 -16.13
N GLU A 547 43.04 57.85 -15.01
CA GLU A 547 41.57 57.89 -14.95
C GLU A 547 40.93 59.04 -15.76
N GLN A 548 41.74 59.95 -16.30
CA GLN A 548 41.32 61.00 -17.21
C GLN A 548 41.87 60.72 -18.61
N ASP A 549 41.09 61.02 -19.64
CA ASP A 549 41.55 60.99 -21.03
C ASP A 549 42.78 61.92 -21.20
N GLN A 550 43.84 61.37 -21.78
CA GLN A 550 45.12 62.04 -22.01
C GLN A 550 45.26 62.34 -23.51
N GLU A 551 45.65 63.56 -23.88
CA GLU A 551 45.79 63.97 -25.28
C GLU A 551 47.25 64.18 -25.69
N VAL A 552 47.60 63.73 -26.91
CA VAL A 552 48.91 63.93 -27.53
C VAL A 552 48.70 64.43 -28.97
N THR A 553 49.08 65.67 -29.27
CA THR A 553 48.85 66.29 -30.58
C THR A 553 50.16 66.44 -31.34
N TYR A 554 50.34 65.67 -32.41
CA TYR A 554 51.46 65.81 -33.34
C TYR A 554 51.10 66.85 -34.42
N ILE A 555 51.91 67.89 -34.52
CA ILE A 555 51.71 69.03 -35.41
C ILE A 555 52.69 68.96 -36.58
N PHE A 556 52.18 69.17 -37.79
CA PHE A 556 52.94 69.09 -39.03
C PHE A 556 52.83 70.39 -39.84
N THR A 557 53.88 70.72 -40.59
CA THR A 557 53.87 71.77 -41.61
C THR A 557 53.62 71.11 -42.97
N LYS A 558 52.68 71.66 -43.76
CA LYS A 558 52.47 71.17 -45.13
C LYS A 558 53.70 71.51 -45.98
N ASP A 559 54.17 70.56 -46.78
CA ASP A 559 55.28 70.79 -47.69
C ASP A 559 54.84 71.68 -48.88
N ASP A 560 55.65 72.68 -49.24
CA ASP A 560 55.39 73.60 -50.35
C ASP A 560 55.70 72.93 -51.71
N ASP A 561 54.67 72.66 -52.50
CA ASP A 561 54.76 72.02 -53.81
C ASP A 561 55.65 72.82 -54.80
N LYS A 562 56.86 72.31 -55.07
CA LYS A 562 57.68 72.67 -56.24
C LYS A 562 58.12 71.43 -56.99
N THR A 563 58.04 71.54 -58.32
CA THR A 563 57.91 70.42 -59.25
C THR A 563 59.19 69.62 -59.51
N ASP A 564 59.09 68.31 -59.28
CA ASP A 564 59.55 67.20 -60.16
C ASP A 564 61.08 67.01 -60.38
N PRO A 565 61.56 65.75 -60.47
CA PRO A 565 61.32 64.98 -61.68
C PRO A 565 60.83 63.52 -61.51
N SER A 566 59.78 63.20 -62.28
CA SER A 566 59.68 62.04 -63.18
C SER A 566 59.64 60.61 -62.61
N THR A 567 58.41 60.08 -62.54
CA THR A 567 57.96 58.81 -63.15
C THR A 567 58.77 57.51 -62.91
N SER A 568 58.19 56.47 -62.28
CA SER A 568 57.39 55.39 -62.93
C SER A 568 58.28 54.26 -63.50
N THR A 569 57.97 52.95 -63.43
CA THR A 569 56.85 52.16 -62.87
C THR A 569 57.34 50.71 -62.67
N ASP A 570 56.70 49.91 -61.80
CA ASP A 570 55.76 48.89 -62.30
C ASP A 570 54.82 48.37 -61.19
N SER A 571 53.78 47.64 -61.59
CA SER A 571 52.82 46.93 -60.74
C SER A 571 52.82 45.45 -61.10
N THR A 572 52.67 44.52 -60.15
CA THR A 572 51.90 43.28 -60.36
C THR A 572 51.73 42.48 -59.06
N GLU A 573 50.59 41.77 -59.00
CA GLU A 573 50.32 40.45 -58.39
C GLU A 573 50.64 40.21 -56.89
N THR A 574 49.72 39.73 -56.03
CA THR A 574 48.67 38.69 -56.09
C THR A 574 49.16 37.33 -55.56
N THR A 575 48.48 36.81 -54.52
CA THR A 575 48.70 35.49 -53.85
C THR A 575 50.09 35.27 -53.23
N GLY A 576 50.30 34.41 -52.24
CA GLY A 576 49.44 33.53 -51.44
C GLY A 576 50.28 33.05 -50.23
N THR A 577 49.88 32.12 -49.35
CA THR A 577 48.77 31.17 -49.37
C THR A 577 48.69 30.54 -47.96
N THR A 578 47.47 30.36 -47.42
CA THR A 578 46.97 29.17 -46.68
C THR A 578 47.88 28.57 -45.58
N THR A 579 47.39 28.33 -44.36
CA THR A 579 46.35 27.31 -44.15
C THR A 579 45.46 27.55 -42.93
N SER A 580 44.16 27.72 -43.21
CA SER A 580 43.07 27.43 -42.29
C SER A 580 42.54 26.01 -42.56
N THR A 581 41.95 25.38 -41.54
CA THR A 581 40.60 24.80 -41.67
C THR A 581 39.87 25.00 -40.33
N THR A 582 38.73 25.72 -40.22
CA THR A 582 37.32 25.32 -40.53
C THR A 582 36.90 24.07 -39.72
N GLU A 583 35.74 23.98 -39.05
CA GLU A 583 34.35 24.36 -39.35
C GLU A 583 33.53 24.66 -38.06
N LYS A 584 32.31 25.23 -38.04
CA LYS A 584 31.50 26.08 -38.97
C LYS A 584 30.21 26.53 -38.23
N GLU A 585 29.56 27.58 -38.71
CA GLU A 585 28.32 28.16 -38.12
C GLU A 585 27.10 27.24 -38.19
N THR A 586 26.13 27.46 -37.28
CA THR A 586 24.74 27.75 -37.72
C THR A 586 24.07 28.71 -36.71
N SER A 587 23.14 29.53 -37.17
CA SER A 587 22.33 30.46 -36.37
C SER A 587 20.85 30.14 -36.53
N ASP A 588 20.05 30.40 -35.49
CA ASP A 588 18.73 31.00 -35.70
C ASP A 588 18.35 31.95 -34.54
N LYS A 589 17.26 32.69 -34.71
CA LYS A 589 16.74 33.75 -33.82
C LYS A 589 15.64 33.18 -32.90
N THR A 590 15.15 33.89 -31.89
CA THR A 590 14.12 34.96 -32.04
C THR A 590 13.86 35.66 -30.68
N ALA A 591 13.30 36.88 -30.74
CA ALA A 591 12.87 37.71 -29.60
C ALA A 591 11.72 37.06 -28.76
N THR A 592 11.17 37.60 -27.66
CA THR A 592 10.90 39.00 -27.19
C THR A 592 10.54 38.93 -25.67
N ASP A 593 10.35 39.95 -24.82
CA ASP A 593 10.24 41.43 -24.92
C ASP A 593 10.48 42.14 -23.55
N SER A 594 10.36 43.48 -23.49
CA SER A 594 9.85 44.35 -22.40
C SER A 594 10.01 43.93 -20.90
N THR A 595 10.87 44.54 -20.06
CA THR A 595 10.94 45.93 -19.49
C THR A 595 10.11 46.22 -18.23
N GLU A 596 10.79 46.72 -17.18
CA GLU A 596 10.33 47.68 -16.16
C GLU A 596 9.17 47.30 -15.20
N GLN A 597 9.02 47.84 -13.98
CA GLN A 597 9.83 48.82 -13.22
C GLN A 597 9.71 48.54 -11.69
N VAL A 598 10.67 49.02 -10.90
CA VAL A 598 10.65 49.07 -9.42
C VAL A 598 10.56 50.54 -9.00
N PRO A 599 9.68 50.92 -8.06
CA PRO A 599 10.20 51.45 -6.78
C PRO A 599 9.32 51.28 -5.51
N SER A 600 9.99 51.19 -4.36
CA SER A 600 9.76 51.85 -3.04
C SER A 600 8.33 52.32 -2.61
N ASP A 601 7.93 52.28 -1.33
CA ASP A 601 8.67 52.02 -0.08
C ASP A 601 7.73 51.75 1.13
N SER A 602 8.32 51.38 2.28
CA SER A 602 7.94 51.65 3.71
C SER A 602 6.45 51.91 4.08
N ASN A 603 5.86 51.35 5.15
CA ASN A 603 6.38 51.34 6.54
C ASN A 603 5.50 50.44 7.49
N ASN A 604 5.86 50.40 8.79
CA ASN A 604 5.18 49.78 9.95
C ASN A 604 3.65 50.09 10.07
N ASN A 605 2.81 49.35 10.83
CA ASN A 605 3.04 48.70 12.13
C ASN A 605 1.98 47.60 12.48
N SER A 606 2.22 46.88 13.58
CA SER A 606 1.35 45.84 14.19
C SER A 606 0.03 46.35 14.79
N GLN A 607 -1.06 45.56 14.67
CA GLN A 607 -1.90 45.17 15.83
C GLN A 607 -2.91 44.04 15.53
N SER A 608 -3.32 43.32 16.58
CA SER A 608 -4.29 42.21 16.56
C SER A 608 -5.72 42.68 16.92
N PRO A 609 -6.78 42.14 16.29
CA PRO A 609 -8.18 42.43 16.64
C PRO A 609 -8.81 41.36 17.55
N THR A 610 -8.88 41.62 18.86
CA THR A 610 -9.75 40.88 19.79
C THR A 610 -11.23 41.21 19.52
N ALA A 611 -12.08 40.19 19.37
CA ALA A 611 -13.54 40.35 19.29
C ALA A 611 -14.24 39.76 20.55
N THR A 612 -15.14 40.53 21.16
CA THR A 612 -15.71 40.23 22.48
C THR A 612 -17.15 39.67 22.40
N ARG A 613 -17.50 38.82 23.37
CA ARG A 613 -18.83 38.21 23.58
C ARG A 613 -20.02 39.16 23.38
N ALA A 614 -21.04 38.67 22.68
CA ALA A 614 -22.44 38.94 23.04
C ALA A 614 -22.94 37.84 24.02
N ASN A 615 -23.91 38.15 24.87
CA ASN A 615 -24.29 37.31 26.00
C ASN A 615 -25.82 37.31 26.23
N LEU A 616 -26.48 36.17 26.01
CA LEU A 616 -27.86 35.93 26.46
C LEU A 616 -27.90 34.63 27.28
N ALA A 617 -28.44 34.73 28.50
CA ALA A 617 -28.49 33.62 29.44
C ALA A 617 -29.93 33.21 29.76
N THR A 618 -30.22 31.91 29.68
CA THR A 618 -31.43 31.31 30.29
C THR A 618 -31.05 30.09 31.12
N LYS A 619 -31.06 30.22 32.45
CA LYS A 619 -30.95 29.07 33.36
C LYS A 619 -32.11 28.11 33.13
N LYS A 620 -31.84 26.81 33.02
CA LYS A 620 -32.84 25.79 33.35
C LYS A 620 -32.20 24.67 34.19
N LYS A 621 -33.05 24.00 34.96
CA LYS A 621 -32.71 23.22 36.16
C LYS A 621 -32.33 21.78 35.79
N LEU A 622 -31.31 21.24 36.46
CA LEU A 622 -31.00 19.79 36.42
C LEU A 622 -32.20 18.97 36.91
N PRO A 623 -32.61 17.90 36.19
CA PRO A 623 -33.27 16.75 36.77
C PRO A 623 -32.23 15.72 37.24
N ALA A 624 -32.48 15.06 38.36
CA ALA A 624 -31.78 13.84 38.73
C ALA A 624 -32.53 12.63 38.17
N THR A 625 -31.82 11.62 37.68
CA THR A 625 -32.38 10.32 37.27
C THR A 625 -31.69 9.22 38.06
N GLY A 626 -32.33 8.82 39.17
CA GLY A 626 -31.98 7.59 39.86
C GLY A 626 -32.44 6.36 39.07
N GLU A 627 -31.92 5.21 39.47
CA GLU A 627 -32.23 3.90 38.88
C GLU A 627 -33.74 3.58 38.92
N GLN A 628 -34.28 3.04 37.82
CA GLN A 628 -35.68 2.59 37.71
C GLN A 628 -35.70 1.18 37.11
N THR A 629 -35.46 0.18 37.98
CA THR A 629 -35.44 -1.24 37.62
C THR A 629 -36.84 -1.73 37.24
N ASN A 630 -37.09 -1.82 35.93
CA ASN A 630 -38.43 -2.08 35.41
C ASN A 630 -38.75 -3.60 35.40
N PHE A 631 -39.19 -4.13 36.55
CA PHE A 631 -39.37 -5.56 36.86
C PHE A 631 -40.31 -6.36 35.91
N ILE A 632 -41.04 -5.70 35.00
CA ILE A 632 -42.03 -6.33 34.11
C ILE A 632 -41.43 -7.47 33.27
N TRP A 633 -40.21 -7.29 32.75
CA TRP A 633 -39.55 -8.28 31.89
C TRP A 633 -39.18 -9.59 32.61
N LEU A 634 -38.91 -9.54 33.92
CA LEU A 634 -38.55 -10.72 34.71
C LEU A 634 -39.72 -11.72 34.81
N PHE A 635 -40.94 -11.22 34.92
CA PHE A 635 -42.15 -12.04 34.96
C PHE A 635 -42.47 -12.71 33.62
N PHE A 636 -42.25 -12.03 32.49
CA PHE A 636 -42.44 -12.63 31.16
C PHE A 636 -41.43 -13.75 30.89
N GLY A 637 -40.16 -13.59 31.31
CA GLY A 637 -39.15 -14.64 31.19
C GLY A 637 -39.52 -15.92 31.96
N LEU A 638 -39.95 -15.78 33.22
CA LEU A 638 -40.36 -16.91 34.06
C LEU A 638 -41.63 -17.60 33.53
N ALA A 639 -42.61 -16.84 33.01
CA ALA A 639 -43.81 -17.40 32.39
C ALA A 639 -43.49 -18.27 31.16
N LEU A 640 -42.53 -17.84 30.32
CA LEU A 640 -42.11 -18.59 29.13
C LEU A 640 -41.44 -19.92 29.50
N ILE A 641 -40.55 -19.91 30.49
CA ILE A 641 -39.86 -21.12 30.99
C ILE A 641 -40.86 -22.12 31.59
N GLY A 642 -41.89 -21.63 32.30
CA GLY A 642 -42.98 -22.45 32.82
C GLY A 642 -43.79 -23.12 31.70
N PHE A 643 -44.14 -22.38 30.64
CA PHE A 643 -44.91 -22.90 29.52
C PHE A 643 -44.15 -23.98 28.72
N VAL A 644 -42.85 -23.78 28.48
CA VAL A 644 -41.99 -24.77 27.80
C VAL A 644 -41.90 -26.08 28.60
N ASN A 645 -41.71 -26.00 29.92
CA ASN A 645 -41.67 -27.18 30.78
C ASN A 645 -43.03 -27.93 30.83
N TYR A 646 -44.14 -27.20 30.83
CA TYR A 646 -45.48 -27.79 30.78
C TYR A 646 -45.71 -28.59 29.48
N GLN A 647 -45.34 -28.03 28.32
CA GLN A 647 -45.41 -28.73 27.03
C GLN A 647 -44.49 -29.96 26.96
N TYR A 648 -43.29 -29.88 27.55
CA TYR A 648 -42.37 -31.01 27.61
C TYR A 648 -42.91 -32.15 28.50
N SER A 649 -43.52 -31.82 29.63
CA SER A 649 -44.17 -32.78 30.53
C SER A 649 -45.34 -33.52 29.86
N LEU A 650 -46.17 -32.80 29.09
CA LEU A 650 -47.29 -33.39 28.33
C LEU A 650 -46.83 -34.36 27.22
N LYS A 651 -45.68 -34.13 26.59
CA LYS A 651 -45.09 -35.05 25.61
C LYS A 651 -44.53 -36.34 26.22
N LYS A 652 -44.34 -36.41 27.54
CA LYS A 652 -43.74 -37.58 28.24
C LYS A 652 -44.77 -38.52 28.89
N LYS A 653 -46.07 -38.37 28.55
CA LYS A 653 -47.20 -39.17 29.05
C LYS A 653 -48.15 -39.64 27.93
N LYS A 654 -47.59 -40.03 26.79
CA LYS A 654 -48.27 -40.77 25.70
C LYS A 654 -47.34 -41.84 25.17
#